data_AF-A0A4V3RL41-F1
#
_entry.id   AF-A0A4V3RL41-F1
#
_cell.length_a   1.000
_cell.length_b   1.000
_cell.length_c   1.000
_cell.angle_alpha   90.00
_cell.angle_beta   90.00
_cell.angle_gamma   90.00
#
_symmetry.space_group_name_H-M   'P 1'
#
loop_
_entity.id
_entity.type
_entity.pdbx_description
1 polymer ?
#
loop_
_entity_poly.entity_id
_entity_poly.type
_entity_poly.pdbx_seq_one_letter_code
_entity_poly.pdbx_strand_id
1 'polypeptide(L)'
;MNIEDRLDKDYIDDLGYYVIKDYDKKSTFSSFLSAIAGIEGIPMWSFYVNRGQAISSIGIKDKDNCMMEFFPANEAYKMVTTNGFRTFIKIKGDKEIIFEPFSPNSNYEVTRYLKIKNNEIRILEENNDLNIDIEVTYYTVPKEPFAAFARKLKIFNKSNISMNVEIIDGVSSILPYGSDNQAYKEMSNTLRSWMRGEIKDNKVAIYKLSSSTGDTTKVEKIDNAYFYLAFDENNNILNPIVDKDTIFGYDASLLKPKAFEDNYLDNIFKDQPKVSYNKVPCAFSGKSYELNDSIEIYSYLGYMNSADDIDKNLNRIVNKEYFEAKRIESNKLIDEISKHVNTVTNYPLFDEYIKQCYIDNVLRGGYPIKVGDDKVYYVYSRKHGDLERDYNFFTIEPNFYSQGNGNFRDVNQNRRMDTYIHPFVEKENIKLFNNLIQLDGYNPLVIKGKNFRVATSNNDKLKNIFYKNSINDNKLIESLNDKFTIGELYAKLKDIDKVTNLNEVINEIISISEDEIDVDFGEGFWIDHWTYNLDLIEEYLDVYPDKIKELLYEDSDYIFFNSPEYVLPRKKKYVVEDGKLRQYLALSKKENNEKWLNDSKGNLYKTNLISKLFILSTLKFSSLDMYGYGIEMEAGKPGWNDAMNGLPGILGSSFAETAELKRLLEFIQRNINILEGGIKLPIEICDLLKDIDNSLDKLDSKNISQLDYWNRVSNSRELFREKTKNNIDGLEEIITSEGLKDLLNKFINKIDKGISEIKEKNNNKIPTFIYYDVKEYKENEEGITPVKVEVNFLPDFLEGYARYLKTDLSEEEKTKIYKIIRDSDIYDKKLKMYKTSESLEEVTFEIGRARSFTAGWLERESIFMHMEFKYILQLIKQGLYSEFFEDIKNVLPAFMNPEVYGRSILENSSFIASSANPDERVHGKGFVARLSGTTVEMLNIWKIMMVGENIFRYENGILEFKLSPILSKDFFKENKISTTLLGSISLTYINDSNKNTFGENRGVIERYKLIYKDNKEIEINSNKINGSIAEDIRNNLVKDIIVFII
;
A
#
# COMPACT_ATOMS: atom_id res chain seq x y z
N MET A 1 -18.46 15.01 23.81
CA MET A 1 -17.28 15.56 24.52
C MET A 1 -16.95 16.89 23.85
N ASN A 2 -16.87 17.99 24.61
CA ASN A 2 -16.67 19.34 24.05
C ASN A 2 -15.30 19.46 23.39
N ILE A 3 -15.26 20.17 22.26
CA ILE A 3 -14.05 20.42 21.44
C ILE A 3 -12.99 21.23 22.21
N GLU A 4 -13.41 21.95 23.26
CA GLU A 4 -12.55 22.84 24.05
C GLU A 4 -11.63 22.13 25.06
N ASP A 5 -11.88 20.86 25.42
CA ASP A 5 -10.98 20.05 26.29
C ASP A 5 -9.77 19.46 25.52
N ARG A 6 -9.40 20.04 24.37
CA ARG A 6 -8.29 19.57 23.51
C ARG A 6 -7.02 20.42 23.59
N LEU A 7 -6.98 21.45 24.45
CA LEU A 7 -5.87 22.41 24.53
C LEU A 7 -4.55 21.86 25.14
N ASP A 8 -4.47 20.56 25.47
CA ASP A 8 -3.24 19.84 25.83
C ASP A 8 -2.97 18.59 24.93
N LYS A 9 -3.67 18.47 23.78
CA LYS A 9 -3.61 17.31 22.86
C LYS A 9 -2.93 17.65 21.54
N ASP A 10 -2.40 16.64 20.85
CA ASP A 10 -1.83 16.76 19.50
C ASP A 10 -2.78 17.56 18.57
N TYR A 11 -2.22 18.45 17.76
CA TYR A 11 -2.96 19.41 16.94
C TYR A 11 -2.28 19.63 15.58
N ILE A 12 -3.01 20.28 14.66
CA ILE A 12 -2.43 20.78 13.41
C ILE A 12 -2.09 22.26 13.60
N ASP A 13 -0.83 22.64 13.42
CA ASP A 13 -0.41 24.05 13.52
C ASP A 13 -0.74 24.85 12.24
N ASP A 14 -0.55 26.17 12.29
CA ASP A 14 -0.86 27.08 11.15
C ASP A 14 -0.04 26.79 9.89
N LEU A 15 1.08 26.06 10.03
CA LEU A 15 1.92 25.63 8.92
C LEU A 15 1.52 24.25 8.38
N GLY A 16 0.48 23.62 8.95
CA GLY A 16 -0.04 22.33 8.55
C GLY A 16 0.76 21.14 9.09
N TYR A 17 1.53 21.31 10.17
CA TYR A 17 2.18 20.18 10.84
C TYR A 17 1.26 19.54 11.85
N TYR A 18 1.26 18.21 11.89
CA TYR A 18 0.81 17.49 13.07
C TYR A 18 1.86 17.58 14.17
N VAL A 19 1.51 18.14 15.33
CA VAL A 19 2.45 18.44 16.40
C VAL A 19 2.24 17.50 17.59
N ILE A 20 3.32 16.84 18.01
CA ILE A 20 3.39 16.01 19.22
C ILE A 20 4.33 16.68 20.21
N LYS A 21 3.79 17.08 21.36
CA LYS A 21 4.56 17.64 22.48
C LYS A 21 5.13 16.51 23.35
N ASP A 22 6.34 16.71 23.87
CA ASP A 22 7.10 15.77 24.69
C ASP A 22 7.23 14.39 24.03
N TYR A 23 7.45 14.38 22.71
CA TYR A 23 7.39 13.18 21.87
C TYR A 23 8.31 12.04 22.35
N ASP A 24 9.44 12.39 22.97
CA ASP A 24 10.45 11.50 23.50
C ASP A 24 10.03 10.79 24.80
N LYS A 25 9.03 11.35 25.51
CA LYS A 25 8.42 10.77 26.71
C LYS A 25 7.15 9.97 26.40
N LYS A 26 6.55 10.17 25.23
CA LYS A 26 5.35 9.44 24.77
C LYS A 26 5.68 7.98 24.39
N SER A 27 4.64 7.18 24.23
CA SER A 27 4.71 5.80 23.72
C SER A 27 5.59 5.70 22.48
N THR A 28 6.46 4.68 22.39
CA THR A 28 7.31 4.49 21.22
C THR A 28 6.48 4.20 19.97
N PHE A 29 6.86 4.82 18.86
CA PHE A 29 6.34 4.53 17.51
C PHE A 29 7.41 4.84 16.45
N SER A 30 7.25 4.24 15.27
CA SER A 30 8.05 4.54 14.08
C SER A 30 7.15 4.87 12.89
N SER A 31 7.66 5.65 11.95
CA SER A 31 7.02 5.96 10.66
C SER A 31 8.09 6.35 9.64
N PHE A 32 7.70 6.88 8.48
CA PHE A 32 8.60 7.23 7.38
C PHE A 32 8.14 8.46 6.62
N LEU A 33 9.05 9.11 5.89
CA LEU A 33 8.66 10.09 4.86
C LEU A 33 8.28 9.37 3.56
N SER A 34 7.40 9.98 2.76
CA SER A 34 6.80 9.31 1.59
C SER A 34 7.79 8.90 0.51
N ALA A 35 8.99 9.50 0.48
CA ALA A 35 10.01 9.30 -0.55
C ALA A 35 9.56 9.73 -1.97
N ILE A 36 8.47 10.51 -2.09
CA ILE A 36 8.01 11.05 -3.37
C ILE A 36 8.93 12.21 -3.78
N ALA A 37 9.73 11.98 -4.83
CA ALA A 37 10.67 12.95 -5.40
C ALA A 37 10.17 13.62 -6.70
N GLY A 38 8.94 13.34 -7.13
CA GLY A 38 8.45 13.77 -8.45
C GLY A 38 8.89 12.81 -9.57
N ILE A 39 8.23 12.85 -10.73
CA ILE A 39 8.53 11.93 -11.85
C ILE A 39 9.94 12.14 -12.44
N GLU A 40 10.51 13.33 -12.28
CA GLU A 40 11.86 13.69 -12.74
C GLU A 40 12.89 13.72 -11.58
N GLY A 41 12.56 13.12 -10.44
CA GLY A 41 13.47 13.04 -9.28
C GLY A 41 13.83 11.61 -8.91
N ILE A 42 15.05 11.42 -8.41
CA ILE A 42 15.49 10.14 -7.84
C ILE A 42 15.08 10.08 -6.35
N PRO A 43 14.30 9.08 -5.93
CA PRO A 43 13.77 9.00 -4.57
C PRO A 43 14.81 8.54 -3.54
N MET A 44 14.59 8.94 -2.29
CA MET A 44 15.29 8.42 -1.11
C MET A 44 14.27 8.06 -0.03
N TRP A 45 14.38 6.84 0.50
CA TRP A 45 13.56 6.40 1.62
C TRP A 45 14.18 6.83 2.95
N SER A 46 13.34 7.19 3.92
CA SER A 46 13.77 7.61 5.25
C SER A 46 12.78 7.17 6.33
N PHE A 47 13.30 6.50 7.36
CA PHE A 47 12.56 6.01 8.51
C PHE A 47 12.89 6.81 9.77
N TYR A 48 11.88 7.15 10.54
CA TYR A 48 12.02 7.91 11.77
C TYR A 48 11.28 7.26 12.94
N VAL A 49 11.74 7.57 14.15
CA VAL A 49 11.15 7.16 15.43
C VAL A 49 10.94 8.39 16.30
N ASN A 50 10.09 8.29 17.33
CA ASN A 50 9.88 9.39 18.28
C ASN A 50 10.94 9.43 19.39
N ARG A 51 12.22 9.23 19.05
CA ARG A 51 13.35 9.22 20.00
C ARG A 51 14.56 9.92 19.36
N GLY A 52 15.43 10.49 20.20
CA GLY A 52 16.63 11.21 19.75
C GLY A 52 16.28 12.27 18.71
N GLN A 53 17.13 12.49 17.72
CA GLN A 53 16.82 13.41 16.61
C GLN A 53 15.94 12.80 15.50
N ALA A 54 15.07 11.86 15.87
CA ALA A 54 14.07 11.16 15.07
C ALA A 54 14.56 10.21 13.96
N ILE A 55 15.46 10.64 13.08
CA ILE A 55 15.86 9.83 11.91
C ILE A 55 16.71 8.63 12.32
N SER A 56 16.22 7.43 12.01
CA SER A 56 16.80 6.15 12.44
C SER A 56 17.50 5.39 11.31
N SER A 57 17.02 5.51 10.07
CA SER A 57 17.63 4.89 8.89
C SER A 57 17.21 5.62 7.62
N ILE A 58 18.12 5.76 6.66
CA ILE A 58 17.86 6.32 5.33
C ILE A 58 18.63 5.51 4.27
N GLY A 59 18.16 5.53 3.03
CA GLY A 59 18.85 4.90 1.91
C GLY A 59 18.11 5.03 0.59
N ILE A 60 18.62 4.33 -0.42
CA ILE A 60 18.02 4.25 -1.75
C ILE A 60 17.57 2.81 -2.03
N LYS A 61 16.71 2.58 -3.03
CA LYS A 61 16.31 1.25 -3.47
C LYS A 61 15.60 0.37 -2.42
N ASP A 62 16.34 -0.20 -1.50
CA ASP A 62 15.93 -1.21 -0.53
C ASP A 62 16.86 -1.17 0.70
N LYS A 63 16.64 -2.07 1.66
CA LYS A 63 17.45 -2.11 2.89
C LYS A 63 18.92 -2.53 2.66
N ASP A 64 19.25 -3.15 1.53
CA ASP A 64 20.63 -3.54 1.19
C ASP A 64 21.43 -2.35 0.62
N ASN A 65 20.78 -1.21 0.43
CA ASN A 65 21.37 0.04 -0.02
C ASN A 65 21.09 1.18 0.99
N CYS A 66 21.16 0.85 2.28
CA CYS A 66 21.03 1.80 3.38
C CYS A 66 22.33 2.59 3.63
N MET A 67 22.22 3.90 3.84
CA MET A 67 23.33 4.76 4.25
C MET A 67 23.47 4.78 5.78
N MET A 68 22.35 4.66 6.48
CA MET A 68 22.27 4.47 7.92
C MET A 68 21.71 3.08 8.17
N GLU A 69 22.35 2.31 9.04
CA GLU A 69 21.98 0.91 9.32
C GLU A 69 20.48 0.74 9.58
N PHE A 70 19.89 -0.26 8.93
CA PHE A 70 18.48 -0.58 9.09
C PHE A 70 18.24 -1.46 10.33
N PHE A 71 17.48 -0.96 11.30
CA PHE A 71 17.08 -1.70 12.50
C PHE A 71 15.58 -1.97 12.51
N PRO A 72 15.12 -3.17 12.93
CA PRO A 72 13.73 -3.35 13.32
C PRO A 72 13.34 -2.34 14.41
N ALA A 73 12.05 -1.98 14.48
CA ALA A 73 11.55 -0.86 15.29
C ALA A 73 12.00 -0.92 16.76
N ASN A 74 11.96 -2.10 17.37
CA ASN A 74 12.38 -2.31 18.76
C ASN A 74 13.86 -1.97 19.02
N GLU A 75 14.73 -2.19 18.04
CA GLU A 75 16.14 -1.81 18.15
C GLU A 75 16.36 -0.37 17.70
N ALA A 76 15.61 0.12 16.71
CA ALA A 76 15.69 1.51 16.24
C ALA A 76 15.44 2.51 17.39
N TYR A 77 14.49 2.24 18.29
CA TYR A 77 14.22 3.09 19.46
C TYR A 77 15.43 3.25 20.40
N LYS A 78 16.29 2.24 20.47
CA LYS A 78 17.50 2.23 21.30
C LYS A 78 18.65 2.90 20.57
N MET A 79 18.88 2.48 19.32
CA MET A 79 20.06 2.81 18.54
C MET A 79 20.04 4.22 17.96
N VAL A 80 18.87 4.86 17.80
CA VAL A 80 18.78 6.21 17.20
C VAL A 80 19.61 7.27 17.94
N THR A 81 19.80 7.11 19.25
CA THR A 81 20.57 8.07 20.08
C THR A 81 22.08 7.95 19.91
N THR A 82 22.58 6.81 19.44
CA THR A 82 24.02 6.56 19.23
C THR A 82 24.39 6.51 17.76
N ASN A 83 23.50 5.98 16.90
CA ASN A 83 23.74 5.72 15.47
C ASN A 83 23.01 6.72 14.55
N GLY A 84 22.10 7.53 15.09
CA GLY A 84 21.36 8.56 14.35
C GLY A 84 22.11 9.87 14.18
N PHE A 85 21.38 10.91 13.75
CA PHE A 85 21.91 12.27 13.74
C PHE A 85 22.13 12.78 15.17
N ARG A 86 23.22 13.52 15.38
CA ARG A 86 23.59 14.10 16.67
C ARG A 86 24.18 15.49 16.51
N THR A 87 23.99 16.30 17.54
CA THR A 87 24.49 17.67 17.61
C THR A 87 25.14 17.87 18.96
N PHE A 88 26.36 18.38 18.98
CA PHE A 88 27.08 18.73 20.20
C PHE A 88 27.40 20.21 20.17
N ILE A 89 27.10 20.91 21.27
CA ILE A 89 27.33 22.34 21.41
C ILE A 89 28.23 22.54 22.63
N LYS A 90 29.37 23.19 22.41
CA LYS A 90 30.28 23.63 23.46
C LYS A 90 30.18 25.15 23.61
N ILE A 91 29.69 25.62 24.75
CA ILE A 91 29.63 27.04 25.11
C ILE A 91 30.92 27.41 25.85
N LYS A 92 31.64 28.40 25.32
CA LYS A 92 32.88 28.92 25.92
C LYS A 92 32.56 30.03 26.93
N GLY A 93 33.26 30.00 28.05
CA GLY A 93 33.15 30.99 29.14
C GLY A 93 34.11 30.64 30.29
N ASP A 94 33.88 31.18 31.48
CA ASP A 94 34.68 30.86 32.69
C ASP A 94 34.63 29.37 33.06
N LYS A 95 33.50 28.72 32.74
CA LYS A 95 33.33 27.27 32.79
C LYS A 95 32.78 26.81 31.44
N GLU A 96 33.54 26.01 30.72
CA GLU A 96 33.07 25.41 29.47
C GLU A 96 31.92 24.44 29.76
N ILE A 97 30.84 24.58 29.01
CA ILE A 97 29.66 23.71 29.08
C ILE A 97 29.54 22.99 27.75
N ILE A 98 29.48 21.67 27.78
CA ILE A 98 29.15 20.85 26.62
C ILE A 98 27.81 20.16 26.87
N PHE A 99 26.93 20.19 25.87
CA PHE A 99 25.68 19.49 25.93
C PHE A 99 25.25 18.96 24.55
N GLU A 100 24.32 18.00 24.58
CA GLU A 100 23.73 17.36 23.41
C GLU A 100 22.21 17.61 23.44
N PRO A 101 21.68 18.47 22.53
CA PRO A 101 20.24 18.60 22.33
C PRO A 101 19.61 17.25 21.98
N PHE A 102 18.35 17.06 22.35
CA PHE A 102 17.56 15.84 22.12
C PHE A 102 18.09 14.57 22.81
N SER A 103 19.13 14.70 23.65
CA SER A 103 19.66 13.58 24.43
C SER A 103 18.64 13.12 25.49
N PRO A 104 18.39 11.79 25.65
CA PRO A 104 17.55 11.29 26.73
C PRO A 104 18.18 11.49 28.12
N ASN A 105 19.49 11.76 28.17
CA ASN A 105 20.25 11.97 29.41
C ASN A 105 20.48 13.45 29.72
N SER A 106 19.64 14.34 29.18
CA SER A 106 19.71 15.77 29.50
C SER A 106 19.38 16.00 30.98
N ASN A 107 20.21 16.81 31.66
CA ASN A 107 19.96 17.26 33.03
C ASN A 107 19.23 18.62 33.07
N TYR A 108 18.82 19.14 31.91
CA TYR A 108 18.19 20.44 31.77
C TYR A 108 16.66 20.34 31.69
N GLU A 109 15.97 21.39 32.12
CA GLU A 109 14.54 21.56 31.91
C GLU A 109 14.27 21.87 30.42
N VAL A 110 13.80 20.84 29.70
CA VAL A 110 13.54 20.91 28.26
C VAL A 110 12.12 20.52 27.90
N THR A 111 11.57 21.22 26.91
CA THR A 111 10.33 20.82 26.22
C THR A 111 10.67 20.49 24.77
N ARG A 112 10.14 19.36 24.28
CA ARG A 112 10.47 18.84 22.94
C ARG A 112 9.23 18.69 22.09
N TYR A 113 9.30 19.06 20.82
CA TYR A 113 8.20 18.92 19.87
C TYR A 113 8.67 18.12 18.66
N LEU A 114 7.81 17.22 18.18
CA LEU A 114 7.93 16.57 16.87
C LEU A 114 6.78 17.07 15.99
N LYS A 115 7.13 17.66 14.86
CA LYS A 115 6.21 18.22 13.86
C LYS A 115 6.31 17.39 12.58
N ILE A 116 5.19 16.86 12.11
CA ILE A 116 5.16 15.88 11.02
C ILE A 116 4.33 16.39 9.83
N LYS A 117 4.92 16.28 8.63
CA LYS A 117 4.28 16.25 7.31
C LYS A 117 4.72 15.00 6.57
N ASN A 118 4.12 14.74 5.41
CA ASN A 118 4.43 13.56 4.59
C ASN A 118 5.88 13.49 4.10
N ASN A 119 6.50 14.62 3.78
CA ASN A 119 7.86 14.71 3.24
C ASN A 119 8.79 15.62 4.05
N GLU A 120 8.32 16.14 5.18
CA GLU A 120 9.09 17.02 6.06
C GLU A 120 8.80 16.67 7.51
N ILE A 121 9.85 16.57 8.32
CA ILE A 121 9.72 16.54 9.78
C ILE A 121 10.53 17.67 10.39
N ARG A 122 10.03 18.23 11.50
CA ARG A 122 10.80 19.14 12.35
C ARG A 122 10.80 18.66 13.78
N ILE A 123 11.93 18.84 14.45
CA ILE A 123 12.04 18.68 15.89
C ILE A 123 12.50 19.99 16.51
N LEU A 124 11.94 20.32 17.66
CA LEU A 124 12.29 21.51 18.43
C LEU A 124 12.63 21.06 19.86
N GLU A 125 13.72 21.57 20.42
CA GLU A 125 14.01 21.52 21.85
C GLU A 125 14.11 22.94 22.37
N GLU A 126 13.27 23.27 23.35
CA GLU A 126 13.34 24.52 24.10
C GLU A 126 14.12 24.25 25.39
N ASN A 127 15.31 24.85 25.54
CA ASN A 127 16.13 24.70 26.75
C ASN A 127 16.15 26.02 27.53
N ASN A 128 15.43 26.05 28.65
CA ASN A 128 15.27 27.26 29.46
C ASN A 128 16.49 27.51 30.37
N ASP A 129 17.17 26.45 30.81
CA ASP A 129 18.35 26.57 31.67
C ASP A 129 19.53 27.22 30.94
N LEU A 130 19.73 26.87 29.67
CA LEU A 130 20.81 27.42 28.84
C LEU A 130 20.37 28.66 28.04
N ASN A 131 19.08 29.00 28.03
CA ASN A 131 18.49 30.02 27.16
C ASN A 131 18.83 29.77 25.67
N ILE A 132 18.78 28.50 25.24
CA ILE A 132 19.04 28.10 23.85
C ILE A 132 17.87 27.26 23.36
N ASP A 133 17.36 27.56 22.18
CA ASP A 133 16.42 26.69 21.48
C ASP A 133 17.09 26.07 20.26
N ILE A 134 16.73 24.84 19.93
CA ILE A 134 17.30 24.09 18.82
C ILE A 134 16.17 23.56 17.94
N GLU A 135 16.14 23.95 16.67
CA GLU A 135 15.24 23.41 15.66
C GLU A 135 16.04 22.60 14.64
N VAL A 136 15.57 21.41 14.30
CA VAL A 136 16.09 20.61 13.19
C VAL A 136 14.96 20.33 12.22
N THR A 137 15.18 20.64 10.95
CA THR A 137 14.27 20.31 9.84
C THR A 137 14.89 19.27 8.93
N TYR A 138 14.10 18.29 8.51
CA TYR A 138 14.49 17.28 7.53
C TYR A 138 13.49 17.15 6.39
N TYR A 139 13.96 16.92 5.17
CA TYR A 139 13.11 16.56 4.03
C TYR A 139 13.90 15.78 2.95
N THR A 140 13.18 15.08 2.08
CA THR A 140 13.78 14.44 0.88
C THR A 140 13.79 15.44 -0.28
N VAL A 141 14.94 15.60 -0.93
CA VAL A 141 15.12 16.55 -2.06
C VAL A 141 14.39 16.05 -3.32
N PRO A 142 13.46 16.84 -3.88
CA PRO A 142 12.67 16.45 -5.05
C PRO A 142 13.26 16.96 -6.37
N LYS A 143 12.89 16.30 -7.48
CA LYS A 143 13.16 16.66 -8.89
C LYS A 143 14.64 16.95 -9.15
N GLU A 144 15.49 16.04 -8.71
CA GLU A 144 16.93 16.09 -8.93
C GLU A 144 17.44 14.77 -9.51
N PRO A 145 18.52 14.80 -10.32
CA PRO A 145 19.15 13.61 -10.88
C PRO A 145 20.02 12.86 -9.85
N PHE A 146 19.83 13.15 -8.57
CA PHE A 146 20.49 12.52 -7.44
C PHE A 146 19.47 12.39 -6.31
N ALA A 147 19.67 11.42 -5.42
CA ALA A 147 18.87 11.28 -4.21
C ALA A 147 19.59 12.01 -3.07
N ALA A 148 18.89 12.83 -2.29
CA ALA A 148 19.46 13.45 -1.10
C ALA A 148 18.44 13.62 0.02
N PHE A 149 18.92 13.43 1.24
CA PHE A 149 18.25 13.80 2.47
C PHE A 149 18.83 15.11 2.97
N ALA A 150 17.98 16.13 3.05
CA ALA A 150 18.35 17.46 3.46
C ALA A 150 18.08 17.64 4.96
N ARG A 151 19.04 18.25 5.67
CA ARG A 151 18.95 18.60 7.09
C ARG A 151 19.30 20.06 7.27
N LYS A 152 18.49 20.79 8.04
CA LYS A 152 18.79 22.13 8.54
C LYS A 152 18.78 22.13 10.05
N LEU A 153 19.91 22.47 10.66
CA LEU A 153 20.03 22.76 12.10
C LEU A 153 19.95 24.27 12.30
N LYS A 154 19.13 24.72 13.23
CA LYS A 154 19.04 26.10 13.67
C LYS A 154 19.14 26.18 15.18
N ILE A 155 20.04 27.02 15.69
CA ILE A 155 20.26 27.24 17.11
C ILE A 155 19.95 28.71 17.39
N PHE A 156 19.10 28.97 18.38
CA PHE A 156 18.67 30.30 18.79
C PHE A 156 19.21 30.62 20.18
N ASN A 157 19.67 31.85 20.38
CA ASN A 157 19.97 32.40 21.70
C ASN A 157 18.79 33.23 22.19
N LYS A 158 18.14 32.77 23.26
CA LYS A 158 17.03 33.49 23.90
C LYS A 158 17.50 34.58 24.87
N SER A 159 18.79 34.61 25.19
CA SER A 159 19.35 35.62 26.08
C SER A 159 19.71 36.89 25.31
N ASN A 160 19.86 38.00 26.04
CA ASN A 160 20.37 39.25 25.47
C ASN A 160 21.91 39.30 25.43
N ILE A 161 22.59 38.18 25.70
CA ILE A 161 24.05 38.11 25.85
C ILE A 161 24.61 37.18 24.77
N SER A 162 25.54 37.69 23.97
CA SER A 162 26.28 36.91 22.98
C SER A 162 27.04 35.75 23.61
N MET A 163 26.97 34.56 22.98
CA MET A 163 27.65 33.35 23.45
C MET A 163 28.66 32.85 22.42
N ASN A 164 29.90 32.58 22.85
CA ASN A 164 30.87 31.92 21.98
C ASN A 164 30.62 30.41 21.99
N VAL A 165 30.29 29.82 20.84
CA VAL A 165 29.95 28.40 20.73
C VAL A 165 30.81 27.68 19.69
N GLU A 166 31.14 26.43 19.96
CA GLU A 166 31.61 25.46 18.95
C GLU A 166 30.54 24.41 18.75
N ILE A 167 30.16 24.16 17.50
CA ILE A 167 29.08 23.24 17.14
C ILE A 167 29.65 22.13 16.26
N ILE A 168 29.28 20.89 16.55
CA ILE A 168 29.48 19.73 15.67
C ILE A 168 28.12 19.07 15.42
N ASP A 169 27.73 18.91 14.15
CA ASP A 169 26.43 18.37 13.71
C ASP A 169 26.61 17.34 12.60
N GLY A 170 25.88 16.21 12.68
CA GLY A 170 26.02 15.14 11.71
C GLY A 170 25.50 13.79 12.16
N VAL A 171 25.94 12.72 11.50
CA VAL A 171 25.57 11.32 11.79
C VAL A 171 26.81 10.52 12.18
N SER A 172 26.67 9.67 13.21
CA SER A 172 27.78 8.95 13.83
C SER A 172 28.27 7.73 13.06
N SER A 173 27.45 7.17 12.18
CA SER A 173 27.77 5.98 11.39
C SER A 173 27.14 6.06 10.01
N ILE A 174 27.96 5.94 8.97
CA ILE A 174 27.55 5.81 7.57
C ILE A 174 28.03 4.47 7.04
N LEU A 175 27.11 3.72 6.46
CA LEU A 175 27.42 2.54 5.66
C LEU A 175 27.77 2.98 4.24
N PRO A 176 29.00 2.74 3.76
CA PRO A 176 29.40 3.10 2.39
C PRO A 176 28.58 2.35 1.34
N TYR A 177 28.44 2.92 0.14
CA TYR A 177 27.71 2.28 -0.96
C TYR A 177 28.27 0.88 -1.25
N GLY A 178 27.37 -0.10 -1.41
CA GLY A 178 27.68 -1.52 -1.60
C GLY A 178 27.67 -2.35 -0.31
N SER A 179 27.34 -1.76 0.83
CA SER A 179 27.22 -2.46 2.12
C SER A 179 25.89 -3.21 2.22
N ASP A 180 25.91 -4.50 1.91
CA ASP A 180 24.74 -5.39 2.08
C ASP A 180 24.28 -5.44 3.55
N ASN A 181 22.97 -5.37 3.78
CA ASN A 181 22.43 -5.25 5.13
C ASN A 181 22.50 -6.57 5.92
N GLN A 182 22.28 -7.73 5.28
CA GLN A 182 22.41 -9.00 5.99
C GLN A 182 23.88 -9.27 6.34
N ALA A 183 24.78 -9.10 5.36
CA ALA A 183 26.21 -9.29 5.56
C ALA A 183 26.74 -8.37 6.65
N TYR A 184 26.30 -7.10 6.71
CA TYR A 184 26.72 -6.18 7.77
C TYR A 184 26.28 -6.65 9.16
N LYS A 185 25.06 -7.15 9.31
CA LYS A 185 24.57 -7.67 10.61
C LYS A 185 25.33 -8.91 11.08
N GLU A 186 25.74 -9.77 10.15
CA GLU A 186 26.40 -11.04 10.48
C GLU A 186 27.93 -10.93 10.58
N MET A 187 28.54 -10.01 9.81
CA MET A 187 30.00 -9.94 9.59
C MET A 187 30.59 -8.51 9.64
N SER A 188 29.95 -7.55 10.32
CA SER A 188 30.37 -6.13 10.40
C SER A 188 31.86 -5.91 10.70
N ASN A 189 32.45 -6.66 11.64
CA ASN A 189 33.87 -6.53 12.00
C ASN A 189 34.82 -6.85 10.84
N THR A 190 34.43 -7.76 9.96
CA THR A 190 35.19 -8.09 8.75
C THR A 190 34.89 -7.05 7.67
N LEU A 191 33.61 -6.76 7.41
CA LEU A 191 33.16 -5.84 6.37
C LEU A 191 33.72 -4.41 6.50
N ARG A 192 33.94 -3.92 7.72
CA ARG A 192 34.56 -2.61 7.93
C ARG A 192 35.94 -2.47 7.28
N SER A 193 36.65 -3.58 7.00
CA SER A 193 37.95 -3.59 6.30
C SER A 193 37.86 -3.07 4.86
N TRP A 194 36.68 -3.12 4.24
CA TRP A 194 36.45 -2.56 2.90
C TRP A 194 35.89 -1.13 2.93
N MET A 195 35.44 -0.67 4.10
CA MET A 195 34.78 0.63 4.27
C MET A 195 35.78 1.78 4.21
N ARG A 196 35.40 2.81 3.45
CA ARG A 196 36.20 4.03 3.26
C ARG A 196 35.27 5.25 3.21
N GLY A 197 35.61 6.25 4.02
CA GLY A 197 35.09 7.62 3.91
C GLY A 197 36.23 8.57 3.57
N GLU A 198 36.09 9.41 2.55
CA GLU A 198 37.15 10.29 2.06
C GLU A 198 36.65 11.73 1.88
N ILE A 199 37.42 12.69 2.41
CA ILE A 199 37.21 14.12 2.20
C ILE A 199 37.95 14.56 0.94
N LYS A 200 37.20 15.09 -0.03
CA LYS A 200 37.71 15.66 -1.27
C LYS A 200 38.16 17.12 -1.08
N ASP A 201 38.94 17.64 -2.02
CA ASP A 201 39.49 19.01 -1.93
C ASP A 201 38.42 20.11 -1.97
N ASN A 202 37.28 19.82 -2.60
CA ASN A 202 36.08 20.65 -2.60
C ASN A 202 35.28 20.57 -1.27
N LYS A 203 35.81 19.87 -0.26
CA LYS A 203 35.19 19.60 1.05
C LYS A 203 33.91 18.73 1.02
N VAL A 204 33.68 17.97 -0.03
CA VAL A 204 32.67 16.90 -0.05
C VAL A 204 33.26 15.63 0.55
N ALA A 205 32.52 14.95 1.42
CA ALA A 205 32.87 13.61 1.88
C ALA A 205 32.20 12.53 1.01
N ILE A 206 32.96 11.53 0.58
CA ILE A 206 32.51 10.43 -0.30
C ILE A 206 32.65 9.10 0.43
N TYR A 207 31.62 8.25 0.37
CA TYR A 207 31.57 6.94 1.03
C TYR A 207 31.26 5.84 0.01
N LYS A 208 32.23 4.94 -0.18
CA LYS A 208 32.09 3.73 -0.99
C LYS A 208 33.03 2.63 -0.51
N LEU A 209 32.71 1.39 -0.85
CA LEU A 209 33.64 0.27 -0.63
C LEU A 209 34.85 0.36 -1.57
N SER A 210 35.99 -0.13 -1.11
CA SER A 210 37.24 -0.14 -1.89
C SER A 210 37.21 -1.11 -3.08
N SER A 211 36.39 -2.17 -3.01
CA SER A 211 36.15 -3.18 -4.05
C SER A 211 34.84 -3.91 -3.77
N SER A 212 34.33 -4.68 -4.74
CA SER A 212 33.18 -5.58 -4.52
C SER A 212 33.48 -6.60 -3.41
N THR A 213 32.54 -6.81 -2.49
CA THR A 213 32.69 -7.71 -1.32
C THR A 213 32.33 -9.17 -1.59
N GLY A 214 31.76 -9.47 -2.77
CA GLY A 214 31.41 -10.84 -3.15
C GLY A 214 32.64 -11.69 -3.49
N ASP A 215 32.63 -12.96 -3.09
CA ASP A 215 33.64 -13.95 -3.45
C ASP A 215 33.43 -14.40 -4.91
N THR A 216 33.73 -13.51 -5.85
CA THR A 216 33.60 -13.76 -7.29
C THR A 216 34.94 -13.57 -8.00
N THR A 217 35.14 -14.29 -9.11
CA THR A 217 36.38 -14.20 -9.91
C THR A 217 36.54 -12.86 -10.64
N LYS A 218 35.55 -11.97 -10.58
CA LYS A 218 35.54 -10.66 -11.25
C LYS A 218 35.33 -9.56 -10.21
N VAL A 219 36.40 -8.89 -9.83
CA VAL A 219 36.34 -7.67 -9.01
C VAL A 219 35.97 -6.51 -9.92
N GLU A 220 34.78 -5.94 -9.71
CA GLU A 220 34.31 -4.77 -10.48
C GLU A 220 34.55 -3.47 -9.69
N LYS A 221 34.81 -2.38 -10.42
CA LYS A 221 34.96 -1.05 -9.84
C LYS A 221 33.57 -0.48 -9.53
N ILE A 222 33.38 -0.01 -8.29
CA ILE A 222 32.15 0.66 -7.86
C ILE A 222 32.29 2.17 -8.15
N ASP A 223 31.56 2.65 -9.15
CA ASP A 223 31.53 4.08 -9.52
C ASP A 223 30.48 4.87 -8.70
N ASN A 224 29.38 4.22 -8.31
CA ASN A 224 28.36 4.79 -7.42
C ASN A 224 28.95 5.15 -6.05
N ALA A 225 28.40 6.21 -5.45
CA ALA A 225 28.86 6.64 -4.14
C ALA A 225 27.76 7.35 -3.35
N TYR A 226 27.91 7.30 -2.02
CA TYR A 226 27.21 8.22 -1.13
C TYR A 226 28.08 9.44 -0.87
N PHE A 227 27.45 10.57 -0.61
CA PHE A 227 28.12 11.83 -0.31
C PHE A 227 27.54 12.53 0.90
N TYR A 228 28.37 13.30 1.59
CA TYR A 228 27.97 14.26 2.60
C TYR A 228 28.58 15.63 2.32
N LEU A 229 27.76 16.66 2.47
CA LEU A 229 28.12 18.06 2.25
C LEU A 229 27.38 18.93 3.26
N ALA A 230 28.06 19.91 3.86
CA ALA A 230 27.46 20.88 4.74
C ALA A 230 27.92 22.31 4.44
N PHE A 231 27.06 23.29 4.68
CA PHE A 231 27.34 24.71 4.47
C PHE A 231 26.57 25.59 5.47
N ASP A 232 27.00 26.84 5.62
CA ASP A 232 26.43 27.80 6.55
C ASP A 232 25.44 28.78 5.92
N GLU A 233 24.87 29.68 6.74
CA GLU A 233 23.90 30.71 6.32
C GLU A 233 24.41 31.72 5.26
N ASN A 234 25.72 31.72 5.02
CA ASN A 234 26.42 32.54 4.03
C ASN A 234 26.88 31.73 2.82
N ASN A 235 26.40 30.48 2.69
CA ASN A 235 26.76 29.53 1.64
C ASN A 235 28.26 29.12 1.65
N ASN A 236 28.94 29.21 2.79
CA ASN A 236 30.31 28.72 2.93
C ASN A 236 30.30 27.22 3.24
N ILE A 237 31.05 26.44 2.45
CA ILE A 237 31.19 24.99 2.67
C ILE A 237 32.01 24.72 3.94
N LEU A 238 31.43 23.94 4.85
CA LEU A 238 32.02 23.52 6.11
C LEU A 238 32.95 22.33 5.91
N ASN A 239 33.95 22.17 6.79
CA ASN A 239 34.84 21.02 6.74
C ASN A 239 34.09 19.78 7.29
N PRO A 240 34.05 18.67 6.54
CA PRO A 240 33.51 17.42 7.05
C PRO A 240 34.50 16.71 7.99
N ILE A 241 33.98 15.78 8.79
CA ILE A 241 34.70 14.82 9.63
C ILE A 241 34.19 13.43 9.28
N VAL A 242 35.08 12.59 8.77
CA VAL A 242 34.77 11.22 8.30
C VAL A 242 35.21 10.12 9.27
N ASP A 243 36.03 10.47 10.25
CA ASP A 243 36.56 9.57 11.27
C ASP A 243 35.98 9.90 12.64
N LYS A 244 35.13 9.00 13.15
CA LYS A 244 34.39 9.18 14.40
C LYS A 244 35.30 9.28 15.62
N ASP A 245 36.50 8.71 15.57
CA ASP A 245 37.45 8.75 16.70
C ASP A 245 37.94 10.20 16.92
N THR A 246 37.86 11.06 15.91
CA THR A 246 38.14 12.51 16.01
C THR A 246 37.12 13.25 16.90
N ILE A 247 35.94 12.68 17.11
CA ILE A 247 34.86 13.27 17.92
C ILE A 247 34.74 12.53 19.26
N PHE A 248 34.70 11.20 19.20
CA PHE A 248 34.43 10.35 20.37
C PHE A 248 35.70 9.87 21.08
N GLY A 249 36.87 10.00 20.46
CA GLY A 249 38.14 9.55 21.04
C GLY A 249 38.14 8.05 21.35
N TYR A 250 38.44 7.71 22.60
CA TYR A 250 38.44 6.31 23.07
C TYR A 250 37.04 5.78 23.41
N ASP A 251 35.99 6.61 23.41
CA ASP A 251 34.63 6.17 23.77
C ASP A 251 33.96 5.40 22.64
N ALA A 252 34.23 4.09 22.58
CA ALA A 252 33.63 3.20 21.60
C ALA A 252 32.11 3.02 21.75
N SER A 253 31.52 3.41 22.89
CA SER A 253 30.05 3.42 23.05
C SER A 253 29.39 4.54 22.25
N LEU A 254 30.19 5.50 21.79
CA LEU A 254 29.74 6.74 21.16
C LEU A 254 28.87 7.59 22.07
N LEU A 255 28.78 7.38 23.38
CA LEU A 255 27.88 8.17 24.22
C LEU A 255 28.38 9.60 24.39
N LYS A 256 29.67 9.80 24.65
CA LYS A 256 30.27 11.12 24.91
C LYS A 256 31.29 11.51 23.85
N PRO A 257 31.27 12.78 23.38
CA PRO A 257 32.19 13.25 22.35
C PRO A 257 33.55 13.61 22.98
N LYS A 258 34.26 12.63 23.55
CA LYS A 258 35.46 12.88 24.39
C LYS A 258 36.57 13.67 23.70
N ALA A 259 36.86 13.37 22.44
CA ALA A 259 37.86 14.13 21.70
C ALA A 259 37.41 15.58 21.45
N PHE A 260 36.11 15.82 21.26
CA PHE A 260 35.56 17.18 21.18
C PHE A 260 35.49 17.89 22.54
N GLU A 261 35.25 17.18 23.64
CA GLU A 261 35.36 17.74 25.00
C GLU A 261 36.77 18.29 25.24
N ASP A 262 37.79 17.50 24.90
CA ASP A 262 39.19 17.78 25.23
C ASP A 262 39.90 18.75 24.25
N ASN A 263 39.29 19.09 23.10
CA ASN A 263 39.93 19.90 22.06
C ASN A 263 39.03 21.01 21.51
N TYR A 264 39.63 22.08 21.01
CA TYR A 264 38.94 23.10 20.22
C TYR A 264 38.65 22.61 18.80
N LEU A 265 37.56 23.08 18.22
CA LEU A 265 37.09 22.65 16.90
C LEU A 265 38.12 22.87 15.79
N ASP A 266 38.85 23.98 15.81
CA ASP A 266 39.89 24.27 14.82
C ASP A 266 41.05 23.27 14.88
N ASN A 267 41.39 22.76 16.07
CA ASN A 267 42.41 21.73 16.23
C ASN A 267 41.91 20.39 15.67
N ILE A 268 40.65 20.05 15.92
CA ILE A 268 40.00 18.86 15.33
C ILE A 268 40.08 18.90 13.81
N PHE A 269 39.74 20.02 13.18
CA PHE A 269 39.81 20.13 11.72
C PHE A 269 41.22 20.09 11.16
N LYS A 270 42.21 20.54 11.94
CA LYS A 270 43.61 20.51 11.55
C LYS A 270 44.20 19.10 11.64
N ASP A 271 43.85 18.36 12.68
CA ASP A 271 44.47 17.07 13.02
C ASP A 271 43.70 15.86 12.47
N GLN A 272 42.46 16.05 12.02
CA GLN A 272 41.66 14.96 11.46
C GLN A 272 42.28 14.34 10.20
N PRO A 273 42.15 13.01 10.01
CA PRO A 273 42.54 12.38 8.77
C PRO A 273 41.57 12.73 7.63
N LYS A 274 42.10 12.95 6.41
CA LYS A 274 41.27 13.12 5.21
C LYS A 274 40.50 11.84 4.82
N VAL A 275 40.95 10.67 5.30
CA VAL A 275 40.35 9.38 4.96
C VAL A 275 40.21 8.52 6.22
N SER A 276 39.04 7.91 6.39
CA SER A 276 38.76 6.88 7.39
C SER A 276 38.92 5.50 6.75
N TYR A 277 39.72 4.63 7.37
CA TYR A 277 40.02 3.27 6.90
C TYR A 277 39.65 2.22 7.95
N ASN A 278 39.21 1.05 7.49
CA ASN A 278 39.00 -0.16 8.31
C ASN A 278 38.03 0.02 9.49
N LYS A 279 37.16 1.03 9.42
CA LYS A 279 36.15 1.35 10.43
C LYS A 279 34.90 1.90 9.74
N VAL A 280 33.78 1.84 10.44
CA VAL A 280 32.54 2.47 10.00
C VAL A 280 32.75 4.00 10.08
N PRO A 281 32.70 4.73 8.95
CA PRO A 281 32.92 6.17 8.95
C PRO A 281 31.73 6.93 9.57
N CYS A 282 31.94 8.19 9.94
CA CYS A 282 30.87 9.12 10.30
C CYS A 282 30.71 10.21 9.22
N ALA A 283 29.71 11.08 9.36
CA ALA A 283 29.67 12.36 8.66
C ALA A 283 29.25 13.46 9.61
N PHE A 284 30.20 14.29 10.03
CA PHE A 284 29.91 15.52 10.77
C PHE A 284 30.50 16.73 10.08
N SER A 285 29.95 17.90 10.37
CA SER A 285 30.58 19.18 10.12
C SER A 285 30.38 20.09 11.32
N GLY A 286 31.17 21.16 11.40
CA GLY A 286 31.11 22.05 12.55
C GLY A 286 31.52 23.48 12.21
N LYS A 287 31.18 24.39 13.12
CA LYS A 287 31.50 25.82 13.01
C LYS A 287 31.70 26.40 14.42
N SER A 288 32.73 27.22 14.56
CA SER A 288 32.90 28.13 15.69
C SER A 288 32.15 29.42 15.39
N TYR A 289 31.34 29.91 16.32
CA TYR A 289 30.49 31.07 16.08
C TYR A 289 30.23 31.90 17.33
N GLU A 290 30.06 33.21 17.14
CA GLU A 290 29.57 34.12 18.16
C GLU A 290 28.04 34.25 18.04
N LEU A 291 27.33 33.47 18.85
CA LEU A 291 25.88 33.33 18.82
C LEU A 291 25.19 34.53 19.50
N ASN A 292 24.82 35.51 18.68
CA ASN A 292 24.02 36.66 19.10
C ASN A 292 22.52 36.37 19.07
N ASP A 293 22.00 35.99 17.90
CA ASP A 293 20.57 35.70 17.67
C ASP A 293 20.38 34.23 17.26
N SER A 294 20.81 33.87 16.04
CA SER A 294 20.78 32.47 15.59
C SER A 294 21.92 32.12 14.63
N ILE A 295 22.19 30.82 14.52
CA ILE A 295 23.08 30.22 13.52
C ILE A 295 22.33 29.09 12.81
N GLU A 296 22.59 28.93 11.51
CA GLU A 296 22.00 27.88 10.69
C GLU A 296 23.10 27.05 10.00
N ILE A 297 22.98 25.73 10.09
CA ILE A 297 23.84 24.78 9.36
C ILE A 297 22.95 23.92 8.47
N TYR A 298 23.29 23.86 7.20
CA TYR A 298 22.61 23.09 6.17
C TYR A 298 23.47 21.90 5.80
N SER A 299 22.87 20.72 5.60
CA SER A 299 23.60 19.55 5.11
C SER A 299 22.76 18.66 4.20
N TYR A 300 23.45 17.93 3.33
CA TYR A 300 22.91 16.88 2.50
C TYR A 300 23.66 15.58 2.78
N LEU A 301 22.91 14.50 2.94
CA LEU A 301 23.41 13.13 2.88
C LEU A 301 22.72 12.44 1.71
N GLY A 302 23.48 12.01 0.70
CA GLY A 302 22.91 11.68 -0.61
C GLY A 302 23.62 10.59 -1.37
N TYR A 303 23.02 10.20 -2.50
CA TYR A 303 23.47 9.20 -3.45
C TYR A 303 23.61 9.80 -4.85
N MET A 304 24.65 9.37 -5.57
CA MET A 304 24.88 9.69 -6.98
C MET A 304 25.41 8.48 -7.73
N ASN A 305 25.19 8.48 -9.04
CA ASN A 305 25.67 7.43 -9.94
C ASN A 305 27.20 7.45 -10.10
N SER A 306 27.83 8.63 -10.01
CA SER A 306 29.28 8.78 -9.96
C SER A 306 29.69 9.83 -8.94
N ALA A 307 30.77 9.58 -8.21
CA ALA A 307 31.37 10.55 -7.29
C ALA A 307 31.70 11.90 -7.96
N ASP A 308 31.96 11.91 -9.27
CA ASP A 308 32.30 13.13 -10.02
C ASP A 308 31.06 13.99 -10.35
N ASP A 309 29.84 13.44 -10.21
CA ASP A 309 28.61 14.19 -10.49
C ASP A 309 28.30 15.25 -9.44
N ILE A 310 28.88 15.14 -8.23
CA ILE A 310 28.73 16.18 -7.20
C ILE A 310 29.36 17.49 -7.64
N ASP A 311 30.53 17.44 -8.30
CA ASP A 311 31.29 18.63 -8.69
C ASP A 311 30.49 19.49 -9.67
N LYS A 312 29.73 18.85 -10.57
CA LYS A 312 28.85 19.51 -11.53
C LYS A 312 27.68 20.24 -10.85
N ASN A 313 27.26 19.79 -9.67
CA ASN A 313 26.08 20.29 -8.96
C ASN A 313 26.43 21.17 -7.75
N LEU A 314 27.69 21.16 -7.29
CA LEU A 314 28.12 21.76 -6.02
C LEU A 314 27.70 23.22 -5.87
N ASN A 315 28.00 24.06 -6.87
CA ASN A 315 27.67 25.50 -6.84
C ASN A 315 26.17 25.77 -6.75
N ARG A 316 25.34 24.85 -7.25
CA ARG A 316 23.89 24.98 -7.26
C ARG A 316 23.28 24.54 -5.92
N ILE A 317 23.80 23.45 -5.33
CA ILE A 317 23.25 22.89 -4.10
C ILE A 317 23.78 23.58 -2.83
N VAL A 318 24.98 24.18 -2.88
CA VAL A 318 25.53 25.05 -1.81
C VAL A 318 24.88 26.44 -1.91
N ASN A 319 23.58 26.48 -1.64
CA ASN A 319 22.80 27.70 -1.68
C ASN A 319 21.56 27.54 -0.79
N LYS A 320 21.41 28.42 0.20
CA LYS A 320 20.28 28.36 1.15
C LYS A 320 18.93 28.62 0.48
N GLU A 321 18.86 29.50 -0.53
CA GLU A 321 17.61 29.78 -1.24
C GLU A 321 17.15 28.54 -2.03
N TYR A 322 18.08 27.82 -2.65
CA TYR A 322 17.84 26.56 -3.33
C TYR A 322 17.36 25.47 -2.35
N PHE A 323 18.02 25.34 -1.19
CA PHE A 323 17.60 24.42 -0.13
C PHE A 323 16.15 24.68 0.29
N GLU A 324 15.83 25.93 0.63
CA GLU A 324 14.47 26.32 1.06
C GLU A 324 13.44 26.17 -0.06
N ALA A 325 13.80 26.49 -1.30
CA ALA A 325 12.94 26.28 -2.47
C ALA A 325 12.64 24.79 -2.69
N LYS A 326 13.62 23.91 -2.53
CA LYS A 326 13.44 22.44 -2.63
C LYS A 326 12.58 21.87 -1.52
N ARG A 327 12.66 22.42 -0.31
CA ARG A 327 11.75 22.07 0.79
C ARG A 327 10.29 22.42 0.46
N ILE A 328 10.05 23.62 -0.05
CA ILE A 328 8.72 24.06 -0.50
C ILE A 328 8.22 23.18 -1.65
N GLU A 329 9.07 22.90 -2.64
CA GLU A 329 8.76 22.01 -3.76
C GLU A 329 8.38 20.59 -3.30
N SER A 330 9.07 20.06 -2.29
CA SER A 330 8.85 18.71 -1.76
C SER A 330 7.45 18.55 -1.14
N ASN A 331 7.02 19.55 -0.35
CA ASN A 331 5.67 19.57 0.20
C ASN A 331 4.61 19.82 -0.89
N LYS A 332 4.90 20.73 -1.84
CA LYS A 332 3.98 21.03 -2.94
C LYS A 332 3.65 19.81 -3.79
N LEU A 333 4.60 18.88 -3.98
CA LEU A 333 4.33 17.60 -4.66
C LEU A 333 3.26 16.77 -3.94
N ILE A 334 3.33 16.70 -2.61
CA ILE A 334 2.30 16.01 -1.81
C ILE A 334 0.96 16.73 -1.91
N ASP A 335 0.97 18.06 -1.81
CA ASP A 335 -0.25 18.86 -1.93
C ASP A 335 -0.90 18.66 -3.31
N GLU A 336 -0.12 18.63 -4.39
CA GLU A 336 -0.60 18.36 -5.74
C GLU A 336 -1.24 16.99 -5.89
N ILE A 337 -0.62 15.94 -5.33
CA ILE A 337 -1.20 14.60 -5.31
C ILE A 337 -2.49 14.59 -4.48
N SER A 338 -2.48 15.16 -3.27
CA SER A 338 -3.63 15.09 -2.35
C SER A 338 -4.86 15.90 -2.80
N LYS A 339 -4.72 16.84 -3.75
CA LYS A 339 -5.86 17.63 -4.30
C LYS A 339 -7.00 16.78 -4.82
N HIS A 340 -6.71 15.58 -5.32
CA HIS A 340 -7.73 14.67 -5.85
C HIS A 340 -8.77 14.21 -4.84
N VAL A 341 -8.47 14.33 -3.53
CA VAL A 341 -9.36 13.97 -2.43
C VAL A 341 -9.57 15.12 -1.44
N ASN A 342 -9.23 16.36 -1.84
CA ASN A 342 -9.34 17.52 -0.97
C ASN A 342 -10.76 17.62 -0.41
N THR A 343 -10.86 17.76 0.91
CA THR A 343 -12.13 17.75 1.64
C THR A 343 -12.08 18.85 2.69
N VAL A 344 -13.20 19.55 2.89
CA VAL A 344 -13.36 20.58 3.90
C VAL A 344 -14.67 20.35 4.62
N THR A 345 -14.58 19.87 5.86
CA THR A 345 -15.71 19.58 6.75
C THR A 345 -15.65 20.43 8.02
N ASN A 346 -16.59 20.21 8.92
CA ASN A 346 -16.51 20.71 10.30
C ASN A 346 -15.43 19.99 11.14
N TYR A 347 -14.76 18.97 10.58
CA TYR A 347 -13.74 18.18 11.25
C TYR A 347 -12.38 18.26 10.51
N PRO A 348 -11.55 19.28 10.80
CA PRO A 348 -10.27 19.46 10.09
C PRO A 348 -9.31 18.26 10.19
N LEU A 349 -9.33 17.52 11.30
CA LEU A 349 -8.53 16.30 11.45
C LEU A 349 -9.02 15.16 10.54
N PHE A 350 -10.33 15.09 10.28
CA PHE A 350 -10.87 14.14 9.31
C PHE A 350 -10.41 14.52 7.90
N ASP A 351 -10.43 15.81 7.56
CA ASP A 351 -10.00 16.31 6.26
C ASP A 351 -8.53 15.95 5.96
N GLU A 352 -7.62 16.18 6.92
CA GLU A 352 -6.21 15.79 6.78
C GLU A 352 -6.00 14.27 6.80
N TYR A 353 -6.81 13.53 7.56
CA TYR A 353 -6.79 12.06 7.57
C TYR A 353 -7.16 11.47 6.20
N ILE A 354 -8.12 12.06 5.47
CA ILE A 354 -8.44 11.64 4.08
C ILE A 354 -7.25 11.86 3.16
N LYS A 355 -6.58 13.02 3.25
CA LYS A 355 -5.36 13.30 2.47
C LYS A 355 -4.27 12.26 2.77
N GLN A 356 -4.03 11.97 4.05
CA GLN A 356 -3.04 10.97 4.46
C GLN A 356 -3.39 9.58 3.93
N CYS A 357 -4.66 9.16 4.02
CA CYS A 357 -5.12 7.89 3.44
C CYS A 357 -4.83 7.80 1.94
N TYR A 358 -5.04 8.89 1.20
CA TYR A 358 -4.76 8.91 -0.24
C TYR A 358 -3.26 8.84 -0.57
N ILE A 359 -2.42 9.58 0.16
CA ILE A 359 -0.96 9.47 0.00
C ILE A 359 -0.48 8.05 0.30
N ASP A 360 -0.96 7.42 1.36
CA ASP A 360 -0.59 6.04 1.70
C ASP A 360 -1.13 5.03 0.68
N ASN A 361 -2.32 5.27 0.11
CA ASN A 361 -2.87 4.49 -0.99
C ASN A 361 -1.98 4.59 -2.24
N VAL A 362 -1.49 5.79 -2.58
CA VAL A 362 -0.54 6.03 -3.67
C VAL A 362 0.78 5.32 -3.42
N LEU A 363 1.33 5.35 -2.21
CA LEU A 363 2.60 4.67 -1.92
C LEU A 363 2.47 3.14 -2.03
N ARG A 364 1.31 2.57 -1.70
CA ARG A 364 1.09 1.11 -1.74
C ARG A 364 0.64 0.60 -3.12
N GLY A 365 -0.16 1.37 -3.86
CA GLY A 365 -0.71 0.99 -5.18
C GLY A 365 -0.07 1.66 -6.40
N GLY A 366 0.60 2.80 -6.19
CA GLY A 366 1.15 3.70 -7.20
C GLY A 366 0.22 4.88 -7.54
N TYR A 367 0.79 5.96 -8.05
CA TYR A 367 0.07 7.09 -8.66
C TYR A 367 0.01 6.90 -10.18
N PRO A 368 -1.17 6.86 -10.80
CA PRO A 368 -1.29 6.68 -12.24
C PRO A 368 -0.93 7.99 -12.98
N ILE A 369 -0.19 7.85 -14.08
CA ILE A 369 0.05 8.90 -15.06
C ILE A 369 -0.27 8.38 -16.46
N LYS A 370 -0.67 9.30 -17.35
CA LYS A 370 -0.89 9.00 -18.77
C LYS A 370 0.42 9.18 -19.55
N VAL A 371 0.79 8.20 -20.35
CA VAL A 371 2.00 8.17 -21.18
C VAL A 371 1.70 7.63 -22.58
N GLY A 372 2.48 8.04 -23.58
CA GLY A 372 2.18 7.76 -24.98
C GLY A 372 0.81 8.33 -25.40
N ASP A 373 0.09 7.60 -26.24
CA ASP A 373 -1.22 8.03 -26.73
C ASP A 373 -2.28 7.90 -25.62
N ASP A 374 -2.39 6.72 -25.01
CA ASP A 374 -3.42 6.41 -24.01
C ASP A 374 -3.01 5.37 -22.95
N LYS A 375 -1.71 5.15 -22.71
CA LYS A 375 -1.25 4.14 -21.75
C LYS A 375 -1.19 4.69 -20.33
N VAL A 376 -1.48 3.84 -19.35
CA VAL A 376 -1.30 4.14 -17.93
C VAL A 376 0.03 3.58 -17.44
N TYR A 377 0.77 4.40 -16.70
CA TYR A 377 1.98 4.03 -15.99
C TYR A 377 1.88 4.45 -14.53
N TYR A 378 2.41 3.64 -13.61
CA TYR A 378 2.28 3.88 -12.18
C TYR A 378 3.64 4.24 -11.57
N VAL A 379 3.72 5.40 -10.92
CA VAL A 379 4.90 5.86 -10.18
C VAL A 379 4.69 5.77 -8.67
N TYR A 380 5.78 5.83 -7.91
CA TYR A 380 5.82 5.90 -6.44
C TYR A 380 5.33 4.66 -5.67
N SER A 381 4.90 3.60 -6.37
CA SER A 381 4.49 2.35 -5.71
C SER A 381 5.67 1.68 -5.00
N ARG A 382 5.37 1.00 -3.89
CA ARG A 382 6.33 0.16 -3.16
C ARG A 382 5.63 -0.87 -2.26
N LYS A 383 6.30 -2.00 -2.04
CA LYS A 383 5.85 -2.96 -1.02
C LYS A 383 6.01 -2.34 0.38
N HIS A 384 5.08 -2.70 1.26
CA HIS A 384 4.90 -2.14 2.60
C HIS A 384 5.87 -2.76 3.62
N GLY A 385 7.17 -2.57 3.39
CA GLY A 385 8.24 -2.95 4.32
C GLY A 385 8.79 -1.74 5.09
N ASP A 386 8.87 -1.82 6.41
CA ASP A 386 9.32 -0.69 7.24
C ASP A 386 9.92 -1.24 8.55
N LEU A 387 10.18 -0.38 9.53
CA LEU A 387 10.77 -0.83 10.80
C LEU A 387 9.84 -1.76 11.60
N GLU A 388 8.51 -1.61 11.47
CA GLU A 388 7.50 -2.47 12.11
C GLU A 388 7.10 -3.68 11.24
N ARG A 389 7.40 -3.65 9.92
CA ARG A 389 7.25 -4.74 8.93
C ARG A 389 8.59 -5.14 8.33
N ASP A 390 9.56 -5.48 9.16
CA ASP A 390 10.95 -5.76 8.79
C ASP A 390 11.13 -7.03 7.91
N TYR A 391 10.16 -7.94 7.98
CA TYR A 391 10.03 -9.13 7.14
C TYR A 391 9.64 -8.84 5.69
N ASN A 392 9.07 -7.67 5.39
CA ASN A 392 8.67 -7.29 4.03
C ASN A 392 9.84 -6.62 3.29
N PHE A 393 10.34 -7.27 2.24
CA PHE A 393 11.37 -6.68 1.37
C PHE A 393 10.74 -5.67 0.38
N PHE A 394 11.02 -4.38 0.57
CA PHE A 394 10.54 -3.32 -0.30
C PHE A 394 11.57 -2.91 -1.35
N THR A 395 11.10 -2.39 -2.48
CA THR A 395 11.96 -1.82 -3.52
C THR A 395 11.34 -0.53 -4.05
N ILE A 396 12.14 0.53 -4.09
CA ILE A 396 11.81 1.86 -4.65
C ILE A 396 12.92 2.18 -5.66
N GLU A 397 12.66 2.01 -6.96
CA GLU A 397 13.68 2.19 -7.99
C GLU A 397 14.40 3.55 -7.86
N PRO A 398 15.73 3.61 -7.65
CA PRO A 398 16.46 4.87 -7.50
C PRO A 398 16.73 5.50 -8.88
N ASN A 399 15.65 5.83 -9.58
CA ASN A 399 15.66 6.33 -10.95
C ASN A 399 14.50 7.33 -11.17
N PHE A 400 14.52 8.02 -12.31
CA PHE A 400 13.37 8.82 -12.77
C PHE A 400 12.15 7.91 -12.97
N TYR A 401 10.94 8.47 -12.92
CA TYR A 401 9.68 7.72 -13.07
C TYR A 401 9.63 6.48 -12.17
N SER A 402 10.20 6.61 -10.95
CA SER A 402 10.38 5.51 -10.00
C SER A 402 9.10 4.74 -9.77
N GLN A 403 9.22 3.43 -9.83
CA GLN A 403 8.18 2.45 -9.52
C GLN A 403 8.75 1.38 -8.58
N GLY A 404 7.87 0.54 -8.04
CA GLY A 404 8.27 -0.53 -7.13
C GLY A 404 7.41 -1.78 -7.28
N ASN A 405 7.69 -2.76 -6.43
CA ASN A 405 6.96 -4.03 -6.38
C ASN A 405 5.72 -3.94 -5.47
N GLY A 406 4.79 -4.87 -5.64
CA GLY A 406 3.66 -5.05 -4.73
C GLY A 406 3.08 -6.47 -4.82
N ASN A 407 2.33 -6.89 -3.80
CA ASN A 407 1.60 -8.15 -3.88
C ASN A 407 0.27 -7.92 -4.64
N PHE A 408 -0.21 -8.96 -5.33
CA PHE A 408 -1.43 -8.92 -6.14
C PHE A 408 -2.61 -8.30 -5.39
N ARG A 409 -2.94 -8.83 -4.21
CA ARG A 409 -4.04 -8.34 -3.37
C ARG A 409 -3.87 -6.87 -3.03
N ASP A 410 -2.68 -6.48 -2.56
CA ASP A 410 -2.44 -5.12 -2.10
C ASP A 410 -2.66 -4.11 -3.24
N VAL A 411 -2.01 -4.32 -4.37
CA VAL A 411 -2.08 -3.41 -5.52
C VAL A 411 -3.49 -3.39 -6.11
N ASN A 412 -4.14 -4.54 -6.23
CA ASN A 412 -5.52 -4.66 -6.73
C ASN A 412 -6.48 -3.81 -5.87
N GLN A 413 -6.40 -4.00 -4.55
CA GLN A 413 -7.21 -3.24 -3.62
C GLN A 413 -6.94 -1.74 -3.71
N ASN A 414 -5.67 -1.29 -3.68
CA ASN A 414 -5.36 0.14 -3.67
C ASN A 414 -5.81 0.87 -4.95
N ARG A 415 -5.75 0.17 -6.10
CA ARG A 415 -6.15 0.74 -7.39
C ARG A 415 -7.66 0.68 -7.65
N ARG A 416 -8.44 0.14 -6.71
CA ARG A 416 -9.91 0.08 -6.79
C ARG A 416 -10.55 1.44 -7.02
N MET A 417 -10.01 2.49 -6.41
CA MET A 417 -10.55 3.84 -6.50
C MET A 417 -10.03 4.62 -7.71
N ASP A 418 -9.12 4.06 -8.51
CA ASP A 418 -8.45 4.81 -9.57
C ASP A 418 -9.42 5.26 -10.66
N THR A 419 -10.40 4.46 -11.06
CA THR A 419 -11.37 4.88 -12.09
C THR A 419 -12.21 6.08 -11.63
N TYR A 420 -12.51 6.19 -10.33
CA TYR A 420 -13.23 7.34 -9.78
C TYR A 420 -12.31 8.56 -9.62
N ILE A 421 -11.11 8.38 -9.05
CA ILE A 421 -10.18 9.49 -8.75
C ILE A 421 -9.43 9.96 -10.00
N HIS A 422 -9.15 9.07 -10.93
CA HIS A 422 -8.41 9.29 -12.17
C HIS A 422 -9.17 8.67 -13.36
N PRO A 423 -10.24 9.31 -13.85
CA PRO A 423 -11.10 8.73 -14.88
C PRO A 423 -10.38 8.23 -16.15
N PHE A 424 -9.22 8.81 -16.49
CA PHE A 424 -8.40 8.36 -17.62
C PHE A 424 -7.83 6.94 -17.47
N VAL A 425 -7.85 6.34 -16.27
CA VAL A 425 -7.42 4.95 -16.04
C VAL A 425 -8.40 3.94 -16.64
N GLU A 426 -9.68 4.32 -16.73
CA GLU A 426 -10.76 3.50 -17.28
C GLU A 426 -10.70 2.03 -16.84
N LYS A 427 -10.50 1.10 -17.80
CA LYS A 427 -10.51 -0.36 -17.61
C LYS A 427 -9.11 -0.99 -17.46
N GLU A 428 -8.03 -0.20 -17.40
CA GLU A 428 -6.64 -0.72 -17.36
C GLU A 428 -6.44 -1.75 -16.24
N ASN A 429 -6.85 -1.42 -15.01
CA ASN A 429 -6.67 -2.33 -13.88
C ASN A 429 -7.56 -3.57 -13.99
N ILE A 430 -8.77 -3.45 -14.52
CA ILE A 430 -9.63 -4.61 -14.79
C ILE A 430 -8.92 -5.56 -15.76
N LYS A 431 -8.34 -5.03 -16.85
CA LYS A 431 -7.61 -5.83 -17.83
C LYS A 431 -6.38 -6.50 -17.22
N LEU A 432 -5.56 -5.73 -16.49
CA LEU A 432 -4.34 -6.23 -15.83
C LEU A 432 -4.67 -7.41 -14.89
N PHE A 433 -5.52 -7.20 -13.89
CA PHE A 433 -5.75 -8.20 -12.85
C PHE A 433 -6.54 -9.40 -13.35
N ASN A 434 -7.50 -9.21 -14.28
CA ASN A 434 -8.21 -10.34 -14.86
C ASN A 434 -7.32 -11.13 -15.82
N ASN A 435 -6.41 -10.52 -16.58
CA ASN A 435 -5.45 -11.27 -17.42
C ASN A 435 -4.51 -12.15 -16.58
N LEU A 436 -4.17 -11.71 -15.37
CA LEU A 436 -3.32 -12.48 -14.44
C LEU A 436 -4.04 -13.66 -13.75
N ILE A 437 -5.36 -13.79 -13.89
CA ILE A 437 -6.07 -15.00 -13.43
C ILE A 437 -5.79 -16.15 -14.41
N GLN A 438 -5.36 -17.27 -13.86
CA GLN A 438 -5.15 -18.54 -14.55
C GLN A 438 -6.46 -19.25 -14.86
N LEU A 439 -6.43 -20.21 -15.78
CA LEU A 439 -7.61 -21.00 -16.13
C LEU A 439 -8.14 -21.85 -14.96
N ASP A 440 -7.27 -22.21 -14.00
CA ASP A 440 -7.63 -22.91 -12.76
C ASP A 440 -8.15 -21.97 -11.64
N GLY A 441 -8.19 -20.67 -11.91
CA GLY A 441 -8.75 -19.65 -11.02
C GLY A 441 -7.80 -19.13 -9.94
N TYR A 442 -6.48 -19.33 -10.06
CA TYR A 442 -5.47 -18.69 -9.19
C TYR A 442 -4.67 -17.61 -9.94
N ASN A 443 -3.66 -17.01 -9.29
CA ASN A 443 -2.90 -15.86 -9.81
C ASN A 443 -1.48 -15.82 -9.23
N PRO A 444 -0.54 -15.07 -9.85
CA PRO A 444 0.78 -14.82 -9.25
C PRO A 444 0.68 -13.97 -7.98
N LEU A 445 1.66 -14.09 -7.08
CA LEU A 445 1.70 -13.34 -5.83
C LEU A 445 2.24 -11.91 -6.02
N VAL A 446 3.33 -11.74 -6.78
CA VAL A 446 4.04 -10.45 -6.87
C VAL A 446 3.84 -9.83 -8.24
N ILE A 447 3.51 -8.54 -8.26
CA ILE A 447 3.46 -7.69 -9.44
C ILE A 447 4.64 -6.73 -9.36
N LYS A 448 5.44 -6.67 -10.43
CA LYS A 448 6.60 -5.77 -10.56
C LYS A 448 6.20 -4.53 -11.36
N GLY A 449 7.16 -3.61 -11.50
CA GLY A 449 7.02 -2.43 -12.36
C GLY A 449 6.70 -2.78 -13.81
N LYS A 450 6.06 -1.84 -14.52
CA LYS A 450 5.72 -1.96 -15.95
C LYS A 450 6.98 -1.73 -16.78
N ASN A 451 7.25 -2.65 -17.70
CA ASN A 451 8.33 -2.55 -18.68
C ASN A 451 7.75 -2.34 -20.08
N PHE A 452 8.57 -1.81 -20.97
CA PHE A 452 8.23 -1.60 -22.36
C PHE A 452 9.26 -2.28 -23.27
N ARG A 453 8.82 -2.57 -24.48
CA ARG A 453 9.68 -3.09 -25.55
C ARG A 453 9.19 -2.56 -26.90
N VAL A 454 10.09 -2.07 -27.75
CA VAL A 454 9.76 -1.76 -29.14
C VAL A 454 9.90 -3.04 -29.97
N ALA A 455 8.79 -3.52 -30.52
CA ALA A 455 8.85 -4.67 -31.43
C ALA A 455 9.75 -4.36 -32.63
N THR A 456 10.52 -5.35 -33.10
CA THR A 456 11.44 -5.18 -34.23
C THR A 456 10.75 -4.69 -35.50
N SER A 457 9.46 -5.00 -35.67
CA SER A 457 8.60 -4.52 -36.77
C SER A 457 8.37 -2.99 -36.74
N ASN A 458 8.54 -2.34 -35.58
CA ASN A 458 8.45 -0.89 -35.42
C ASN A 458 9.80 -0.17 -35.46
N ASN A 459 10.92 -0.86 -35.74
CA ASN A 459 12.25 -0.25 -35.76
C ASN A 459 12.40 0.92 -36.75
N ASP A 460 11.72 0.87 -37.90
CA ASP A 460 11.77 1.98 -38.86
C ASP A 460 11.04 3.22 -38.33
N LYS A 461 9.95 3.04 -37.58
CA LYS A 461 9.27 4.14 -36.88
C LYS A 461 10.17 4.74 -35.80
N LEU A 462 10.84 3.89 -35.02
CA LEU A 462 11.78 4.31 -33.98
C LEU A 462 12.95 5.11 -34.56
N LYS A 463 13.54 4.66 -35.67
CA LYS A 463 14.59 5.40 -36.38
C LYS A 463 14.11 6.76 -36.87
N ASN A 464 12.87 6.84 -37.38
CA ASN A 464 12.29 8.12 -37.81
C ASN A 464 12.09 9.09 -36.63
N ILE A 465 11.64 8.62 -35.47
CA ILE A 465 11.54 9.41 -34.23
C ILE A 465 12.93 9.96 -33.86
N PHE A 466 13.95 9.10 -33.86
CA PHE A 466 15.32 9.50 -33.53
C PHE A 466 15.88 10.53 -34.52
N TYR A 467 15.67 10.31 -35.83
CA TYR A 467 16.10 11.24 -36.88
C TYR A 467 15.43 12.61 -36.75
N LYS A 468 14.10 12.66 -36.55
CA LYS A 468 13.32 13.90 -36.35
C LYS A 468 13.85 14.70 -35.16
N ASN A 469 14.30 14.02 -34.11
CA ASN A 469 14.77 14.62 -32.86
C ASN A 469 16.30 14.73 -32.77
N SER A 470 17.03 14.55 -33.89
CA SER A 470 18.50 14.66 -33.95
C SER A 470 19.26 13.73 -32.97
N ILE A 471 18.69 12.57 -32.65
CA ILE A 471 19.29 11.55 -31.79
C ILE A 471 20.09 10.58 -32.66
N ASN A 472 21.41 10.58 -32.52
CA ASN A 472 22.33 9.73 -33.29
C ASN A 472 22.96 8.64 -32.40
N ASP A 473 22.14 7.75 -31.84
CA ASP A 473 22.59 6.62 -31.02
C ASP A 473 21.93 5.30 -31.46
N ASN A 474 22.64 4.56 -32.32
CA ASN A 474 22.17 3.25 -32.79
C ASN A 474 22.16 2.18 -31.68
N LYS A 475 23.03 2.29 -30.67
CA LYS A 475 23.05 1.34 -29.55
C LYS A 475 21.81 1.53 -28.68
N LEU A 476 21.36 2.77 -28.51
CA LEU A 476 20.10 3.05 -27.82
C LEU A 476 18.92 2.41 -28.56
N ILE A 477 18.82 2.57 -29.89
CA ILE A 477 17.78 1.92 -30.71
C ILE A 477 17.78 0.41 -30.51
N GLU A 478 18.95 -0.24 -30.57
CA GLU A 478 19.07 -1.68 -30.35
C GLU A 478 18.58 -2.06 -28.95
N SER A 479 18.98 -1.31 -27.91
CA SER A 479 18.58 -1.58 -26.52
C SER A 479 17.08 -1.41 -26.23
N LEU A 480 16.35 -0.64 -27.06
CA LEU A 480 14.89 -0.50 -26.92
C LEU A 480 14.11 -1.69 -27.50
N ASN A 481 14.77 -2.62 -28.19
CA ASN A 481 14.19 -3.92 -28.53
C ASN A 481 14.22 -4.89 -27.34
N ASP A 482 15.03 -4.61 -26.32
CA ASP A 482 15.01 -5.30 -25.03
C ASP A 482 14.03 -4.58 -24.07
N LYS A 483 13.84 -5.15 -22.88
CA LYS A 483 13.01 -4.53 -21.84
C LYS A 483 13.65 -3.24 -21.32
N PHE A 484 12.85 -2.19 -21.19
CA PHE A 484 13.26 -0.94 -20.54
C PHE A 484 12.12 -0.31 -19.73
N THR A 485 12.48 0.50 -18.73
CA THR A 485 11.53 1.38 -18.00
C THR A 485 11.53 2.79 -18.61
N ILE A 486 10.47 3.58 -18.33
CA ILE A 486 10.46 5.01 -18.69
C ILE A 486 11.60 5.76 -18.00
N GLY A 487 11.93 5.36 -16.76
CA GLY A 487 13.04 5.94 -16.01
C GLY A 487 14.39 5.75 -16.70
N GLU A 488 14.67 4.54 -17.15
CA GLU A 488 15.89 4.23 -17.92
C GLU A 488 15.94 4.97 -19.26
N LEU A 489 14.81 5.05 -19.97
CA LEU A 489 14.72 5.81 -21.22
C LEU A 489 14.98 7.31 -20.98
N TYR A 490 14.35 7.89 -19.96
CA TYR A 490 14.53 9.29 -19.59
C TYR A 490 15.99 9.57 -19.22
N ALA A 491 16.60 8.73 -18.39
CA ALA A 491 18.00 8.86 -17.99
C ALA A 491 18.95 8.88 -19.21
N LYS A 492 18.76 7.96 -20.15
CA LYS A 492 19.60 7.88 -21.36
C LYS A 492 19.41 9.07 -22.31
N LEU A 493 18.19 9.58 -22.45
CA LEU A 493 17.88 10.67 -23.38
C LEU A 493 18.25 12.06 -22.84
N LYS A 494 18.16 12.27 -21.51
CA LYS A 494 18.46 13.57 -20.87
C LYS A 494 19.89 14.04 -21.09
N ASP A 495 20.83 13.11 -21.20
CA ASP A 495 22.26 13.41 -21.40
C ASP A 495 22.62 13.72 -22.86
N ILE A 496 21.63 13.72 -23.77
CA ILE A 496 21.83 14.02 -25.19
C ILE A 496 21.50 15.50 -25.45
N ASP A 497 22.55 16.32 -25.60
CA ASP A 497 22.50 17.81 -25.73
C ASP A 497 21.47 18.38 -26.72
N LYS A 498 20.97 17.58 -27.67
CA LYS A 498 20.07 18.03 -28.76
C LYS A 498 18.59 17.72 -28.56
N VAL A 499 18.21 17.01 -27.50
CA VAL A 499 16.80 16.63 -27.27
C VAL A 499 16.09 17.75 -26.51
N THR A 500 15.38 18.62 -27.23
CA THR A 500 14.67 19.77 -26.60
C THR A 500 13.29 19.42 -26.05
N ASN A 501 12.63 18.37 -26.60
CA ASN A 501 11.27 17.96 -26.22
C ASN A 501 11.26 16.53 -25.63
N LEU A 502 12.03 16.31 -24.57
CA LEU A 502 12.25 14.98 -23.98
C LEU A 502 10.95 14.19 -23.72
N ASN A 503 9.95 14.83 -23.10
CA ASN A 503 8.67 14.18 -22.79
C ASN A 503 7.87 13.81 -24.05
N GLU A 504 7.94 14.61 -25.11
CA GLU A 504 7.30 14.31 -26.39
C GLU A 504 7.96 13.10 -27.05
N VAL A 505 9.30 13.05 -27.06
CA VAL A 505 10.06 11.91 -27.61
C VAL A 505 9.77 10.62 -26.84
N ILE A 506 9.74 10.69 -25.50
CA ILE A 506 9.37 9.53 -24.67
C ILE A 506 7.98 9.05 -25.03
N ASN A 507 7.00 9.95 -25.13
CA ASN A 507 5.64 9.57 -25.51
C ASN A 507 5.57 8.97 -26.92
N GLU A 508 6.24 9.54 -27.93
CA GLU A 508 6.30 8.97 -29.28
C GLU A 508 6.87 7.53 -29.27
N ILE A 509 7.90 7.26 -28.47
CA ILE A 509 8.49 5.91 -28.31
C ILE A 509 7.52 4.97 -27.58
N ILE A 510 6.89 5.42 -26.49
CA ILE A 510 5.96 4.60 -25.70
C ILE A 510 4.71 4.24 -26.50
N SER A 511 4.23 5.13 -27.37
CA SER A 511 3.09 4.88 -28.28
C SER A 511 3.35 3.74 -29.27
N ILE A 512 4.60 3.53 -29.71
CA ILE A 512 4.97 2.41 -30.60
C ILE A 512 5.49 1.17 -29.87
N SER A 513 5.58 1.23 -28.54
CA SER A 513 6.08 0.13 -27.70
C SER A 513 4.95 -0.84 -27.33
N GLU A 514 5.31 -2.06 -26.97
CA GLU A 514 4.44 -3.06 -26.34
C GLU A 514 4.63 -3.02 -24.81
N ASP A 515 3.57 -3.35 -24.08
CA ASP A 515 3.59 -3.38 -22.61
C ASP A 515 4.01 -4.78 -22.12
N GLU A 516 4.98 -4.85 -21.22
CA GLU A 516 5.40 -6.08 -20.58
C GLU A 516 5.18 -6.02 -19.07
N ILE A 517 4.26 -6.87 -18.59
CA ILE A 517 3.92 -6.96 -17.16
C ILE A 517 4.79 -8.02 -16.50
N ASP A 518 5.75 -7.66 -15.67
CA ASP A 518 6.53 -8.66 -14.93
C ASP A 518 5.83 -9.09 -13.64
N VAL A 519 5.73 -10.40 -13.45
CA VAL A 519 5.08 -11.03 -12.28
C VAL A 519 5.94 -12.16 -11.74
N ASP A 520 5.74 -12.49 -10.47
CA ASP A 520 6.36 -13.63 -9.81
C ASP A 520 5.31 -14.51 -9.15
N PHE A 521 5.46 -15.83 -9.27
CA PHE A 521 4.63 -16.79 -8.55
C PHE A 521 4.72 -16.56 -7.03
N GLY A 522 5.92 -16.26 -6.53
CA GLY A 522 6.16 -16.09 -5.10
C GLY A 522 6.07 -17.41 -4.33
N GLU A 523 5.12 -17.51 -3.40
CA GLU A 523 5.12 -18.58 -2.38
C GLU A 523 3.90 -19.50 -2.39
N GLY A 524 2.89 -19.24 -3.22
CA GLY A 524 1.68 -20.06 -3.27
C GLY A 524 0.44 -19.33 -3.77
N PHE A 525 -0.71 -20.01 -3.68
CA PHE A 525 -1.99 -19.51 -4.16
C PHE A 525 -2.99 -19.32 -3.02
N TRP A 526 -3.30 -18.07 -2.71
CA TRP A 526 -4.32 -17.68 -1.74
C TRP A 526 -5.72 -17.82 -2.32
N ILE A 527 -6.67 -18.23 -1.48
CA ILE A 527 -8.04 -18.50 -1.93
C ILE A 527 -8.89 -17.24 -2.11
N ASP A 528 -8.46 -16.09 -1.57
CA ASP A 528 -9.23 -14.82 -1.58
C ASP A 528 -8.86 -13.86 -2.72
N HIS A 529 -7.69 -14.02 -3.35
CA HIS A 529 -7.12 -13.03 -4.28
C HIS A 529 -8.05 -12.65 -5.45
N TRP A 530 -8.82 -13.60 -5.98
CA TRP A 530 -9.71 -13.35 -7.11
C TRP A 530 -10.92 -12.47 -6.74
N THR A 531 -11.27 -12.39 -5.46
CA THR A 531 -12.48 -11.69 -4.99
C THR A 531 -12.41 -10.17 -5.26
N TYR A 532 -11.21 -9.60 -5.26
CA TYR A 532 -10.98 -8.16 -5.45
C TYR A 532 -11.22 -7.70 -6.89
N ASN A 533 -11.18 -8.60 -7.88
CA ASN A 533 -11.42 -8.25 -9.28
C ASN A 533 -12.84 -7.72 -9.52
N LEU A 534 -13.84 -8.25 -8.80
CA LEU A 534 -15.21 -7.77 -8.93
C LEU A 534 -15.37 -6.36 -8.36
N ASP A 535 -14.61 -6.03 -7.30
CA ASP A 535 -14.62 -4.68 -6.74
C ASP A 535 -14.14 -3.64 -7.78
N LEU A 536 -13.13 -3.97 -8.61
CA LEU A 536 -12.69 -3.10 -9.72
C LEU A 536 -13.79 -2.90 -10.77
N ILE A 537 -14.52 -3.96 -11.11
CA ILE A 537 -15.58 -3.92 -12.13
C ILE A 537 -16.75 -3.07 -11.64
N GLU A 538 -17.20 -3.27 -10.41
CA GLU A 538 -18.31 -2.48 -9.84
C GLU A 538 -17.96 -1.00 -9.72
N GLU A 539 -16.74 -0.66 -9.28
CA GLU A 539 -16.31 0.75 -9.18
C GLU A 539 -16.12 1.41 -10.57
N TYR A 540 -15.76 0.63 -11.61
CA TYR A 540 -15.78 1.13 -12.98
C TYR A 540 -17.21 1.41 -13.47
N LEU A 541 -18.15 0.49 -13.21
CA LEU A 541 -19.54 0.62 -13.64
C LEU A 541 -20.30 1.72 -12.89
N ASP A 542 -19.82 2.12 -11.71
CA ASP A 542 -20.31 3.31 -11.00
C ASP A 542 -20.07 4.62 -11.80
N VAL A 543 -19.02 4.66 -12.63
CA VAL A 543 -18.66 5.80 -13.48
C VAL A 543 -19.10 5.61 -14.94
N TYR A 544 -19.01 4.38 -15.45
CA TYR A 544 -19.26 4.01 -16.86
C TYR A 544 -20.33 2.91 -17.00
N PRO A 545 -21.56 3.11 -16.49
CA PRO A 545 -22.61 2.09 -16.55
C PRO A 545 -23.05 1.76 -17.99
N ASP A 546 -22.97 2.73 -18.90
CA ASP A 546 -23.21 2.60 -20.34
C ASP A 546 -22.21 1.69 -21.06
N LYS A 547 -21.03 1.45 -20.45
CA LYS A 547 -19.96 0.62 -21.03
C LYS A 547 -20.00 -0.84 -20.63
N ILE A 548 -21.06 -1.29 -19.94
CA ILE A 548 -21.15 -2.65 -19.41
C ILE A 548 -21.07 -3.73 -20.50
N LYS A 549 -21.71 -3.52 -21.66
CA LYS A 549 -21.67 -4.46 -22.78
C LYS A 549 -20.27 -4.50 -23.42
N GLU A 550 -19.65 -3.34 -23.60
CA GLU A 550 -18.28 -3.20 -24.11
C GLU A 550 -17.28 -3.95 -23.21
N LEU A 551 -17.36 -3.70 -21.90
CA LEU A 551 -16.45 -4.26 -20.89
C LEU A 551 -16.58 -5.78 -20.75
N LEU A 552 -17.82 -6.28 -20.62
CA LEU A 552 -18.07 -7.66 -20.24
C LEU A 552 -18.07 -8.62 -21.44
N TYR A 553 -18.61 -8.19 -22.59
CA TYR A 553 -18.96 -9.11 -23.69
C TYR A 553 -18.24 -8.82 -25.01
N GLU A 554 -18.08 -7.55 -25.40
CA GLU A 554 -17.52 -7.18 -26.72
C GLU A 554 -16.00 -7.22 -26.78
N ASP A 555 -15.30 -6.79 -25.71
CA ASP A 555 -13.84 -6.94 -25.61
C ASP A 555 -13.47 -8.42 -25.42
N SER A 556 -12.90 -9.02 -26.47
CA SER A 556 -12.48 -10.42 -26.52
C SER A 556 -10.96 -10.60 -26.44
N ASP A 557 -10.22 -9.60 -25.96
CA ASP A 557 -8.75 -9.65 -25.83
C ASP A 557 -8.27 -10.08 -24.43
N TYR A 558 -9.12 -10.69 -23.60
CA TYR A 558 -8.68 -11.21 -22.31
C TYR A 558 -7.94 -12.53 -22.48
N ILE A 559 -6.81 -12.66 -21.77
CA ILE A 559 -5.90 -13.81 -21.84
C ILE A 559 -5.77 -14.47 -20.46
N PHE A 560 -5.16 -15.65 -20.35
CA PHE A 560 -4.92 -16.33 -19.07
C PHE A 560 -3.43 -16.44 -18.78
N PHE A 561 -3.04 -16.06 -17.56
CA PHE A 561 -1.71 -16.35 -17.04
C PHE A 561 -1.51 -17.86 -16.92
N ASN A 562 -0.28 -18.31 -17.12
CA ASN A 562 0.14 -19.68 -16.94
C ASN A 562 1.29 -19.71 -15.91
N SER A 563 0.96 -20.09 -14.67
CA SER A 563 1.93 -20.14 -13.58
C SER A 563 2.95 -21.26 -13.79
N PRO A 564 4.21 -21.08 -13.35
CA PRO A 564 5.19 -22.17 -13.29
C PRO A 564 4.82 -23.28 -12.27
N GLU A 565 3.80 -23.07 -11.42
CA GLU A 565 3.31 -24.07 -10.47
C GLU A 565 1.82 -24.37 -10.65
N TYR A 566 1.39 -25.56 -10.21
CA TYR A 566 0.01 -26.02 -10.30
C TYR A 566 -0.43 -26.78 -9.04
N VAL A 567 -1.74 -26.82 -8.82
CA VAL A 567 -2.36 -27.53 -7.69
C VAL A 567 -2.37 -29.04 -7.91
N LEU A 568 -1.86 -29.79 -6.94
CA LEU A 568 -1.82 -31.25 -6.98
C LEU A 568 -3.22 -31.89 -6.83
N PRO A 569 -3.46 -33.08 -7.39
CA PRO A 569 -4.67 -33.85 -7.11
C PRO A 569 -4.63 -34.45 -5.69
N ARG A 570 -5.80 -34.72 -5.09
CA ARG A 570 -5.91 -35.22 -3.70
C ARG A 570 -5.03 -36.45 -3.42
N LYS A 571 -4.92 -37.37 -4.39
CA LYS A 571 -4.07 -38.56 -4.30
C LYS A 571 -2.59 -38.31 -4.01
N LYS A 572 -2.08 -37.10 -4.31
CA LYS A 572 -0.69 -36.69 -4.03
C LYS A 572 -0.57 -35.75 -2.83
N LYS A 573 -1.70 -35.23 -2.36
CA LYS A 573 -1.79 -34.21 -1.30
C LYS A 573 -1.93 -34.80 0.09
N TYR A 574 -2.71 -35.88 0.18
CA TYR A 574 -3.10 -36.47 1.44
C TYR A 574 -2.02 -37.37 2.02
N VAL A 575 -1.75 -37.17 3.30
CA VAL A 575 -0.83 -37.98 4.10
C VAL A 575 -1.49 -38.36 5.42
N VAL A 576 -1.15 -39.52 5.97
CA VAL A 576 -1.59 -39.94 7.30
C VAL A 576 -0.45 -39.67 8.27
N GLU A 577 -0.69 -38.76 9.22
CA GLU A 577 0.25 -38.46 10.30
C GLU A 577 -0.49 -38.59 11.64
N ASP A 578 0.10 -39.33 12.57
CA ASP A 578 -0.50 -39.65 13.88
C ASP A 578 -1.94 -40.18 13.81
N GLY A 579 -2.23 -41.00 12.78
CA GLY A 579 -3.55 -41.59 12.57
C GLY A 579 -4.60 -40.60 12.05
N LYS A 580 -4.22 -39.38 11.68
CA LYS A 580 -5.12 -38.37 11.10
C LYS A 580 -4.74 -38.06 9.65
N LEU A 581 -5.74 -37.83 8.81
CA LEU A 581 -5.52 -37.38 7.43
C LEU A 581 -5.16 -35.89 7.41
N ARG A 582 -4.11 -35.53 6.67
CA ARG A 582 -3.59 -34.17 6.54
C ARG A 582 -3.23 -33.83 5.10
N GLN A 583 -3.15 -32.53 4.81
CA GLN A 583 -2.83 -31.98 3.49
C GLN A 583 -1.63 -31.03 3.57
N TYR A 584 -0.40 -31.56 3.64
CA TYR A 584 0.80 -30.74 3.81
C TYR A 584 1.51 -30.39 2.51
N LEU A 585 1.23 -31.09 1.41
CA LEU A 585 1.75 -30.79 0.09
C LEU A 585 0.60 -30.37 -0.83
N ALA A 586 0.64 -29.15 -1.37
CA ALA A 586 -0.44 -28.62 -2.21
C ALA A 586 -0.04 -28.38 -3.67
N LEU A 587 1.21 -28.04 -3.94
CA LEU A 587 1.68 -27.53 -5.23
C LEU A 587 2.86 -28.34 -5.79
N SER A 588 3.04 -28.28 -7.11
CA SER A 588 4.22 -28.80 -7.82
C SER A 588 4.58 -27.90 -9.00
N LYS A 589 5.83 -27.97 -9.45
CA LYS A 589 6.32 -27.22 -10.63
C LYS A 589 5.87 -27.84 -11.94
N LYS A 590 5.62 -26.99 -12.95
CA LYS A 590 5.43 -27.35 -14.35
C LYS A 590 6.79 -27.41 -15.07
N GLU A 591 6.84 -28.15 -16.17
CA GLU A 591 8.01 -28.20 -17.05
C GLU A 591 8.00 -27.06 -18.09
N ASN A 592 6.80 -26.61 -18.49
CA ASN A 592 6.60 -25.50 -19.42
C ASN A 592 6.68 -24.15 -18.68
N ASN A 593 7.40 -23.18 -19.27
CA ASN A 593 7.61 -21.84 -18.73
C ASN A 593 6.96 -20.74 -19.60
N GLU A 594 6.10 -21.10 -20.56
CA GLU A 594 5.30 -20.09 -21.28
C GLU A 594 4.38 -19.34 -20.32
N LYS A 595 4.49 -18.00 -20.32
CA LYS A 595 3.80 -17.11 -19.39
C LYS A 595 2.29 -17.02 -19.58
N TRP A 596 1.82 -17.23 -20.81
CA TRP A 596 0.42 -17.10 -21.19
C TRP A 596 -0.10 -18.44 -21.72
N LEU A 597 -1.39 -18.72 -21.49
CA LEU A 597 -2.02 -19.95 -21.94
C LEU A 597 -2.17 -19.95 -23.47
N ASN A 598 -1.66 -21.00 -24.10
CA ASN A 598 -1.81 -21.25 -25.53
C ASN A 598 -2.70 -22.47 -25.78
N ASP A 599 -3.25 -22.55 -26.98
CA ASP A 599 -3.86 -23.76 -27.50
C ASP A 599 -2.81 -24.83 -27.88
N SER A 600 -3.29 -26.01 -28.24
CA SER A 600 -2.48 -27.15 -28.67
C SER A 600 -1.66 -26.90 -29.94
N LYS A 601 -1.93 -25.80 -30.66
CA LYS A 601 -1.22 -25.35 -31.87
C LYS A 601 -0.25 -24.20 -31.58
N GLY A 602 -0.16 -23.73 -30.33
CA GLY A 602 0.70 -22.62 -29.92
C GLY A 602 0.10 -21.23 -30.11
N ASN A 603 -1.21 -21.11 -30.38
CA ASN A 603 -1.87 -19.80 -30.47
C ASN A 603 -2.31 -19.32 -29.09
N LEU A 604 -2.13 -18.03 -28.81
CA LEU A 604 -2.58 -17.40 -27.57
C LEU A 604 -4.11 -17.51 -27.43
N TYR A 605 -4.58 -18.12 -26.35
CA TYR A 605 -6.01 -18.23 -26.08
C TYR A 605 -6.57 -16.89 -25.58
N LYS A 606 -7.67 -16.44 -26.22
CA LYS A 606 -8.35 -15.18 -25.95
C LYS A 606 -9.83 -15.40 -25.72
N THR A 607 -10.43 -14.62 -24.82
CA THR A 607 -11.85 -14.66 -24.51
C THR A 607 -12.35 -13.29 -24.03
N ASN A 608 -13.64 -13.16 -23.74
CA ASN A 608 -14.21 -11.95 -23.12
C ASN A 608 -14.27 -12.07 -21.59
N LEU A 609 -14.47 -10.93 -20.92
CA LEU A 609 -14.43 -10.88 -19.46
C LEU A 609 -15.53 -11.72 -18.82
N ILE A 610 -16.76 -11.72 -19.35
CA ILE A 610 -17.86 -12.50 -18.77
C ILE A 610 -17.64 -14.01 -18.85
N SER A 611 -17.10 -14.52 -19.98
CA SER A 611 -16.68 -15.92 -20.10
C SER A 611 -15.62 -16.24 -19.05
N LYS A 612 -14.65 -15.34 -18.86
CA LYS A 612 -13.59 -15.51 -17.87
C LYS A 612 -14.10 -15.52 -16.43
N LEU A 613 -15.03 -14.63 -16.09
CA LEU A 613 -15.68 -14.59 -14.77
C LEU A 613 -16.51 -15.84 -14.52
N PHE A 614 -17.20 -16.36 -15.52
CA PHE A 614 -17.97 -17.61 -15.41
C PHE A 614 -17.08 -18.85 -15.29
N ILE A 615 -15.95 -18.90 -15.99
CA ILE A 615 -14.92 -19.93 -15.79
C ILE A 615 -14.42 -19.89 -14.35
N LEU A 616 -14.02 -18.70 -13.87
CA LEU A 616 -13.56 -18.52 -12.49
C LEU A 616 -14.61 -18.97 -11.47
N SER A 617 -15.87 -18.56 -11.63
CA SER A 617 -16.95 -18.94 -10.71
C SER A 617 -17.21 -20.44 -10.74
N THR A 618 -17.15 -21.08 -11.91
CA THR A 618 -17.27 -22.55 -12.06
C THR A 618 -16.15 -23.27 -11.29
N LEU A 619 -14.90 -22.82 -11.44
CA LEU A 619 -13.77 -23.45 -10.75
C LEU A 619 -13.88 -23.27 -9.23
N LYS A 620 -14.27 -22.08 -8.77
CA LYS A 620 -14.46 -21.80 -7.34
C LYS A 620 -15.65 -22.56 -6.76
N PHE A 621 -16.75 -22.67 -7.50
CA PHE A 621 -17.91 -23.49 -7.13
C PHE A 621 -17.54 -24.97 -7.03
N SER A 622 -16.74 -25.48 -7.99
CA SER A 622 -16.23 -26.84 -7.93
C SER A 622 -15.28 -27.07 -6.74
N SER A 623 -14.80 -26.01 -6.10
CA SER A 623 -13.88 -26.01 -4.94
C SER A 623 -14.60 -25.80 -3.60
N LEU A 624 -15.94 -25.91 -3.57
CA LEU A 624 -16.69 -25.98 -2.33
C LEU A 624 -16.33 -27.26 -1.55
N ASP A 625 -16.32 -27.14 -0.22
CA ASP A 625 -16.01 -28.24 0.68
C ASP A 625 -17.07 -29.35 0.69
N MET A 626 -16.84 -30.36 1.53
CA MET A 626 -17.61 -31.62 1.58
C MET A 626 -19.11 -31.43 1.85
N TYR A 627 -19.53 -30.29 2.41
CA TYR A 627 -20.95 -29.97 2.66
C TYR A 627 -21.41 -28.70 1.92
N GLY A 628 -20.50 -27.95 1.31
CA GLY A 628 -20.79 -26.69 0.63
C GLY A 628 -20.85 -25.49 1.58
N TYR A 629 -20.12 -25.54 2.69
CA TYR A 629 -20.07 -24.48 3.70
C TYR A 629 -19.02 -23.41 3.35
N GLY A 630 -17.83 -23.83 2.96
CA GLY A 630 -16.72 -22.95 2.58
C GLY A 630 -16.05 -23.36 1.28
N ILE A 631 -15.25 -22.46 0.69
CA ILE A 631 -14.27 -22.80 -0.35
C ILE A 631 -13.05 -23.45 0.30
N GLU A 632 -12.61 -24.59 -0.24
CA GLU A 632 -11.47 -25.36 0.26
C GLU A 632 -10.16 -24.58 0.14
N MET A 633 -9.32 -24.64 1.18
CA MET A 633 -7.94 -24.14 1.16
C MET A 633 -6.98 -25.14 0.48
N GLU A 634 -7.41 -25.71 -0.65
CA GLU A 634 -6.75 -26.85 -1.31
C GLU A 634 -5.42 -26.52 -1.99
N ALA A 635 -5.08 -25.24 -2.11
CA ALA A 635 -3.85 -24.77 -2.74
C ALA A 635 -2.77 -24.36 -1.73
N GLY A 636 -2.95 -24.69 -0.45
CA GLY A 636 -1.90 -24.59 0.58
C GLY A 636 -1.75 -23.22 1.24
N LYS A 637 -2.57 -22.23 0.89
CA LYS A 637 -2.62 -20.92 1.55
C LYS A 637 -4.06 -20.60 1.98
N PRO A 638 -4.24 -19.84 3.09
CA PRO A 638 -5.55 -19.38 3.55
C PRO A 638 -6.07 -18.23 2.67
N GLY A 639 -7.15 -17.58 3.14
CA GLY A 639 -7.70 -16.35 2.53
C GLY A 639 -7.03 -15.09 3.07
N TRP A 640 -7.82 -14.08 3.43
CA TRP A 640 -7.32 -12.79 3.91
C TRP A 640 -6.42 -12.91 5.17
N ASN A 641 -6.83 -13.74 6.14
CA ASN A 641 -6.10 -13.91 7.39
C ASN A 641 -4.93 -14.90 7.25
N ASP A 642 -3.74 -14.37 6.97
CA ASP A 642 -2.50 -15.13 6.80
C ASP A 642 -2.05 -15.90 8.06
N ALA A 643 -2.60 -15.57 9.23
CA ALA A 643 -2.32 -16.28 10.48
C ALA A 643 -3.10 -17.61 10.60
N MET A 644 -4.06 -17.87 9.71
CA MET A 644 -4.78 -19.15 9.59
C MET A 644 -4.05 -20.16 8.71
N ASN A 645 -2.71 -20.06 8.65
CA ASN A 645 -1.85 -20.82 7.76
C ASN A 645 -1.80 -22.33 8.03
N GLY A 646 -2.38 -22.80 9.14
CA GLY A 646 -2.49 -24.23 9.44
C GLY A 646 -3.78 -24.87 8.92
N LEU A 647 -4.84 -24.08 8.67
CA LEU A 647 -6.11 -24.57 8.11
C LEU A 647 -5.97 -25.38 6.82
N PRO A 648 -5.14 -24.98 5.82
CA PRO A 648 -4.93 -25.80 4.63
C PRO A 648 -4.51 -27.25 4.93
N GLY A 649 -3.75 -27.46 6.02
CA GLY A 649 -3.25 -28.77 6.45
C GLY A 649 -4.30 -29.68 7.09
N ILE A 650 -5.33 -29.09 7.70
CA ILE A 650 -6.43 -29.81 8.38
C ILE A 650 -7.73 -29.79 7.56
N LEU A 651 -7.59 -29.74 6.24
CA LEU A 651 -8.72 -29.71 5.30
C LEU A 651 -9.66 -28.52 5.53
N GLY A 652 -9.10 -27.36 5.89
CA GLY A 652 -9.86 -26.16 6.16
C GLY A 652 -10.55 -25.58 4.93
N SER A 653 -11.67 -24.91 5.16
CA SER A 653 -12.41 -24.14 4.19
C SER A 653 -12.87 -22.80 4.79
N SER A 654 -13.31 -21.89 3.92
CA SER A 654 -13.71 -20.54 4.32
C SER A 654 -15.04 -20.12 3.70
N PHE A 655 -15.95 -19.69 4.56
CA PHE A 655 -17.24 -19.13 4.17
C PHE A 655 -17.10 -17.74 3.53
N ALA A 656 -16.07 -16.96 3.90
CA ALA A 656 -15.83 -15.62 3.35
C ALA A 656 -15.72 -15.64 1.82
N GLU A 657 -14.98 -16.59 1.26
CA GLU A 657 -14.85 -16.78 -0.18
C GLU A 657 -16.11 -17.38 -0.82
N THR A 658 -16.91 -18.16 -0.08
CA THR A 658 -18.23 -18.64 -0.55
C THR A 658 -19.20 -17.47 -0.73
N ALA A 659 -19.21 -16.50 0.19
CA ALA A 659 -20.02 -15.30 0.07
C ALA A 659 -19.62 -14.45 -1.16
N GLU A 660 -18.32 -14.30 -1.43
CA GLU A 660 -17.85 -13.61 -2.64
C GLU A 660 -18.16 -14.41 -3.92
N LEU A 661 -18.19 -15.74 -3.87
CA LEU A 661 -18.60 -16.57 -5.00
C LEU A 661 -20.10 -16.37 -5.30
N LYS A 662 -20.94 -16.34 -4.27
CA LYS A 662 -22.36 -16.01 -4.41
C LYS A 662 -22.53 -14.64 -5.07
N ARG A 663 -21.85 -13.62 -4.57
CA ARG A 663 -21.87 -12.26 -5.14
C ARG A 663 -21.44 -12.24 -6.61
N LEU A 664 -20.39 -12.98 -6.99
CA LEU A 664 -19.97 -13.08 -8.38
C LEU A 664 -21.03 -13.76 -9.27
N LEU A 665 -21.66 -14.83 -8.80
CA LEU A 665 -22.75 -15.51 -9.53
C LEU A 665 -23.97 -14.59 -9.70
N GLU A 666 -24.35 -13.86 -8.66
CA GLU A 666 -25.42 -12.85 -8.70
C GLU A 666 -25.09 -11.72 -9.67
N PHE A 667 -23.84 -11.25 -9.69
CA PHE A 667 -23.38 -10.24 -10.66
C PHE A 667 -23.51 -10.73 -12.11
N ILE A 668 -23.07 -11.95 -12.42
CA ILE A 668 -23.23 -12.54 -13.76
C ILE A 668 -24.72 -12.67 -14.10
N GLN A 669 -25.54 -13.14 -13.15
CA GLN A 669 -26.98 -13.32 -13.34
C GLN A 669 -27.71 -12.01 -13.65
N ARG A 670 -27.40 -10.93 -12.91
CA ARG A 670 -27.98 -9.59 -13.17
C ARG A 670 -27.66 -9.06 -14.56
N ASN A 671 -26.53 -9.49 -15.13
CA ASN A 671 -26.05 -9.06 -16.43
C ASN A 671 -26.28 -10.09 -17.54
N ILE A 672 -27.16 -11.08 -17.35
CA ILE A 672 -27.36 -12.12 -18.38
C ILE A 672 -27.97 -11.59 -19.67
N ASN A 673 -28.72 -10.47 -19.60
CA ASN A 673 -29.47 -9.90 -20.71
C ASN A 673 -28.56 -9.28 -21.80
N ILE A 674 -27.31 -8.92 -21.48
CA ILE A 674 -26.36 -8.37 -22.47
C ILE A 674 -25.70 -9.46 -23.34
N LEU A 675 -25.91 -10.74 -22.99
CA LEU A 675 -25.27 -11.90 -23.62
C LEU A 675 -26.10 -12.39 -24.80
N GLU A 676 -26.10 -11.63 -25.89
CA GLU A 676 -26.79 -11.97 -27.13
C GLU A 676 -26.16 -13.24 -27.75
N GLY A 677 -26.83 -14.39 -27.60
CA GLY A 677 -26.38 -15.67 -28.16
C GLY A 677 -25.58 -16.57 -27.21
N GLY A 678 -25.37 -16.16 -25.96
CA GLY A 678 -24.66 -16.96 -24.95
C GLY A 678 -23.17 -16.62 -24.81
N ILE A 679 -22.39 -17.54 -24.24
CA ILE A 679 -20.94 -17.36 -24.04
C ILE A 679 -20.16 -18.52 -24.66
N LYS A 680 -18.97 -18.23 -25.20
CA LYS A 680 -18.04 -19.24 -25.71
C LYS A 680 -17.07 -19.65 -24.61
N LEU A 681 -16.91 -20.95 -24.42
CA LEU A 681 -16.04 -21.54 -23.42
C LEU A 681 -15.21 -22.68 -24.03
N PRO A 682 -13.99 -22.93 -23.53
CA PRO A 682 -13.21 -24.11 -23.91
C PRO A 682 -13.99 -25.40 -23.65
N ILE A 683 -13.85 -26.39 -24.53
CA ILE A 683 -14.52 -27.69 -24.38
C ILE A 683 -14.24 -28.35 -23.02
N GLU A 684 -13.04 -28.16 -22.46
CA GLU A 684 -12.64 -28.72 -21.18
C GLU A 684 -13.46 -28.15 -20.01
N ILE A 685 -13.84 -26.87 -20.09
CA ILE A 685 -14.74 -26.24 -19.11
C ILE A 685 -16.16 -26.76 -19.29
N CYS A 686 -16.63 -26.91 -20.53
CA CYS A 686 -17.95 -27.46 -20.81
C CYS A 686 -18.11 -28.90 -20.30
N ASP A 687 -17.07 -29.73 -20.42
CA ASP A 687 -17.04 -31.08 -19.84
C ASP A 687 -17.15 -31.04 -18.30
N LEU A 688 -16.38 -30.17 -17.65
CA LEU A 688 -16.47 -29.98 -16.20
C LEU A 688 -17.88 -29.51 -15.77
N LEU A 689 -18.48 -28.59 -16.52
CA LEU A 689 -19.84 -28.11 -16.24
C LEU A 689 -20.88 -29.22 -16.37
N LYS A 690 -20.81 -30.04 -17.43
CA LYS A 690 -21.70 -31.19 -17.61
C LYS A 690 -21.59 -32.16 -16.45
N ASP A 691 -20.37 -32.41 -15.94
CA ASP A 691 -20.15 -33.27 -14.77
C ASP A 691 -20.72 -32.68 -13.47
N ILE A 692 -20.54 -31.38 -13.25
CA ILE A 692 -21.10 -30.66 -12.09
C ILE A 692 -22.63 -30.70 -12.14
N ASP A 693 -23.23 -30.34 -13.27
CA ASP A 693 -24.68 -30.29 -13.46
C ASP A 693 -25.34 -31.65 -13.24
N ASN A 694 -24.80 -32.70 -13.86
CA ASN A 694 -25.24 -34.08 -13.64
C ASN A 694 -25.09 -34.54 -12.18
N SER A 695 -24.08 -34.04 -11.47
CA SER A 695 -23.86 -34.36 -10.06
C SER A 695 -24.83 -33.62 -9.15
N LEU A 696 -25.18 -32.37 -9.47
CA LEU A 696 -26.21 -31.59 -8.77
C LEU A 696 -27.59 -32.25 -8.91
N ASP A 697 -27.98 -32.65 -10.13
CA ASP A 697 -29.26 -33.33 -10.37
C ASP A 697 -29.37 -34.64 -9.56
N LYS A 698 -28.28 -35.41 -9.46
CA LYS A 698 -28.21 -36.64 -8.63
C LYS A 698 -28.31 -36.34 -7.14
N LEU A 699 -27.72 -35.23 -6.69
CA LEU A 699 -27.78 -34.81 -5.29
C LEU A 699 -29.20 -34.35 -4.93
N ASP A 700 -29.82 -33.51 -5.75
CA ASP A 700 -31.17 -33.00 -5.53
C ASP A 700 -32.24 -34.09 -5.61
N SER A 701 -32.04 -35.09 -6.48
CA SER A 701 -32.86 -36.31 -6.52
C SER A 701 -32.56 -37.31 -5.40
N LYS A 702 -31.64 -36.99 -4.47
CA LYS A 702 -31.19 -37.83 -3.34
C LYS A 702 -30.63 -39.20 -3.76
N ASN A 703 -30.13 -39.31 -4.99
CA ASN A 703 -29.48 -40.52 -5.50
C ASN A 703 -28.05 -40.70 -4.98
N ILE A 704 -27.42 -39.62 -4.51
CA ILE A 704 -26.06 -39.62 -3.93
C ILE A 704 -26.03 -38.76 -2.66
N SER A 705 -25.06 -39.02 -1.77
CA SER A 705 -24.83 -38.18 -0.59
C SER A 705 -24.06 -36.89 -0.93
N GLN A 706 -23.98 -35.93 0.02
CA GLN A 706 -23.13 -34.73 -0.13
C GLN A 706 -21.66 -35.10 -0.34
N LEU A 707 -21.16 -36.10 0.39
CA LEU A 707 -19.77 -36.54 0.27
C LEU A 707 -19.50 -37.23 -1.08
N ASP A 708 -20.47 -37.98 -1.62
CA ASP A 708 -20.39 -38.56 -2.96
C ASP A 708 -20.40 -37.48 -4.05
N TYR A 709 -21.24 -36.44 -3.89
CA TYR A 709 -21.28 -35.27 -4.76
C TYR A 709 -19.91 -34.58 -4.78
N TRP A 710 -19.37 -34.26 -3.59
CA TRP A 710 -18.06 -33.63 -3.45
C TRP A 710 -16.97 -34.45 -4.13
N ASN A 711 -16.90 -35.76 -3.86
CA ASN A 711 -15.90 -36.63 -4.49
C ASN A 711 -15.98 -36.63 -6.02
N ARG A 712 -17.18 -36.64 -6.61
CA ARG A 712 -17.37 -36.58 -8.07
C ARG A 712 -16.88 -35.25 -8.63
N VAL A 713 -17.30 -34.14 -8.04
CA VAL A 713 -16.93 -32.79 -8.50
C VAL A 713 -15.43 -32.53 -8.34
N SER A 714 -14.83 -32.92 -7.20
CA SER A 714 -13.38 -32.82 -7.00
C SER A 714 -12.60 -33.64 -8.02
N ASN A 715 -13.05 -34.86 -8.36
CA ASN A 715 -12.39 -35.67 -9.38
C ASN A 715 -12.46 -35.01 -10.77
N SER A 716 -13.63 -34.48 -11.16
CA SER A 716 -13.77 -33.76 -12.44
C SER A 716 -12.90 -32.50 -12.48
N ARG A 717 -12.80 -31.75 -11.38
CA ARG A 717 -11.90 -30.59 -11.22
C ARG A 717 -10.43 -30.97 -11.38
N GLU A 718 -10.00 -32.06 -10.75
CA GLU A 718 -8.63 -32.58 -10.86
C GLU A 718 -8.28 -33.05 -12.28
N LEU A 719 -9.21 -33.74 -12.95
CA LEU A 719 -9.05 -34.15 -14.35
C LEU A 719 -8.97 -32.94 -15.28
N PHE A 720 -9.80 -31.92 -15.06
CA PHE A 720 -9.75 -30.67 -15.79
C PHE A 720 -8.37 -30.00 -15.65
N ARG A 721 -7.85 -29.88 -14.42
CA ARG A 721 -6.53 -29.29 -14.16
C ARG A 721 -5.40 -30.07 -14.81
N GLU A 722 -5.47 -31.41 -14.83
CA GLU A 722 -4.46 -32.23 -15.49
C GLU A 722 -4.50 -32.04 -17.02
N LYS A 723 -5.69 -32.05 -17.63
CA LYS A 723 -5.86 -31.82 -19.07
C LYS A 723 -5.37 -30.44 -19.52
N THR A 724 -5.62 -29.42 -18.70
CA THR A 724 -5.34 -28.01 -19.03
C THR A 724 -4.03 -27.49 -18.46
N LYS A 725 -3.22 -28.37 -17.85
CA LYS A 725 -2.00 -28.00 -17.11
C LYS A 725 -1.02 -27.16 -17.92
N ASN A 726 -0.85 -27.47 -19.20
CA ASN A 726 0.13 -26.84 -20.09
C ASN A 726 -0.51 -26.04 -21.23
N ASN A 727 -1.56 -26.56 -21.83
CA ASN A 727 -2.29 -25.96 -22.94
C ASN A 727 -3.76 -26.45 -22.90
N ILE A 728 -4.59 -25.86 -23.76
CA ILE A 728 -5.95 -26.34 -24.04
C ILE A 728 -6.03 -26.86 -25.48
N ASP A 729 -7.08 -27.59 -25.83
CA ASP A 729 -7.27 -28.08 -27.19
C ASP A 729 -7.47 -26.93 -28.21
N GLY A 730 -8.15 -25.86 -27.78
CA GLY A 730 -8.47 -24.67 -28.58
C GLY A 730 -9.85 -24.70 -29.23
N LEU A 731 -10.62 -25.79 -29.06
CA LEU A 731 -12.02 -25.86 -29.43
C LEU A 731 -12.93 -25.20 -28.37
N GLU A 732 -14.00 -24.56 -28.83
CA GLU A 732 -14.98 -23.88 -27.97
C GLU A 732 -16.40 -24.37 -28.23
N GLU A 733 -17.20 -24.43 -27.18
CA GLU A 733 -18.65 -24.66 -27.23
C GLU A 733 -19.40 -23.39 -26.77
N ILE A 734 -20.61 -23.20 -27.29
CA ILE A 734 -21.49 -22.09 -26.88
C ILE A 734 -22.47 -22.59 -25.81
N ILE A 735 -22.49 -21.92 -24.66
CA ILE A 735 -23.55 -22.06 -23.67
C ILE A 735 -24.56 -20.95 -23.90
N THR A 736 -25.82 -21.31 -24.19
CA THR A 736 -26.89 -20.32 -24.42
C THR A 736 -27.18 -19.53 -23.16
N SER A 737 -27.74 -18.33 -23.31
CA SER A 737 -28.11 -17.48 -22.16
C SER A 737 -29.14 -18.14 -21.25
N GLU A 738 -30.02 -18.98 -21.80
CA GLU A 738 -30.96 -19.79 -21.00
C GLU A 738 -30.26 -20.90 -20.22
N GLY A 739 -29.35 -21.66 -20.85
CA GLY A 739 -28.56 -22.68 -20.16
C GLY A 739 -27.66 -22.10 -19.08
N LEU A 740 -27.05 -20.93 -19.35
CA LEU A 740 -26.27 -20.18 -18.36
C LEU A 740 -27.15 -19.77 -17.17
N LYS A 741 -28.37 -19.27 -17.43
CA LYS A 741 -29.32 -18.89 -16.37
C LYS A 741 -29.66 -20.07 -15.46
N ASP A 742 -29.91 -21.23 -16.05
CA ASP A 742 -30.23 -22.46 -15.30
C ASP A 742 -29.06 -22.88 -14.41
N LEU A 743 -27.85 -22.94 -14.95
CA LEU A 743 -26.63 -23.25 -14.20
C LEU A 743 -26.40 -22.27 -13.04
N LEU A 744 -26.52 -20.96 -13.30
CA LEU A 744 -26.37 -19.94 -12.25
C LEU A 744 -27.40 -20.13 -11.12
N ASN A 745 -28.67 -20.41 -11.47
CA ASN A 745 -29.70 -20.70 -10.46
C ASN A 745 -29.35 -21.93 -9.63
N LYS A 746 -28.91 -23.02 -10.26
CA LYS A 746 -28.52 -24.24 -9.55
C LYS A 746 -27.34 -23.97 -8.59
N PHE A 747 -26.34 -23.21 -9.02
CA PHE A 747 -25.17 -22.87 -8.20
C PHE A 747 -25.56 -22.00 -7.00
N ILE A 748 -26.31 -20.93 -7.22
CA ILE A 748 -26.80 -20.04 -6.16
C ILE A 748 -27.64 -20.82 -5.15
N ASN A 749 -28.59 -21.64 -5.63
CA ASN A 749 -29.44 -22.48 -4.77
C ASN A 749 -28.63 -23.46 -3.91
N LYS A 750 -27.54 -24.06 -4.44
CA LYS A 750 -26.67 -24.94 -3.65
C LYS A 750 -25.94 -24.18 -2.55
N ILE A 751 -25.45 -22.96 -2.85
CA ILE A 751 -24.80 -22.10 -1.86
C ILE A 751 -25.80 -21.67 -0.77
N ASP A 752 -27.01 -21.25 -1.15
CA ASP A 752 -28.04 -20.82 -0.20
C ASP A 752 -28.50 -21.94 0.74
N LYS A 753 -28.59 -23.18 0.23
CA LYS A 753 -28.80 -24.37 1.08
C LYS A 753 -27.67 -24.53 2.10
N GLY A 754 -26.41 -24.40 1.66
CA GLY A 754 -25.23 -24.46 2.54
C GLY A 754 -25.23 -23.37 3.62
N ILE A 755 -25.57 -22.13 3.27
CA ILE A 755 -25.73 -20.99 4.19
C ILE A 755 -26.83 -21.25 5.22
N SER A 756 -27.95 -21.82 4.80
CA SER A 756 -29.06 -22.14 5.69
C SER A 756 -28.67 -23.23 6.68
N GLU A 757 -28.04 -24.30 6.20
CA GLU A 757 -27.59 -25.42 7.04
C GLU A 757 -26.51 -25.02 8.05
N ILE A 758 -25.52 -24.21 7.66
CA ILE A 758 -24.44 -23.79 8.57
C ILE A 758 -24.99 -22.91 9.71
N LYS A 759 -25.97 -22.04 9.40
CA LYS A 759 -26.69 -21.24 10.41
C LYS A 759 -27.48 -22.12 11.37
N GLU A 760 -28.22 -23.10 10.85
CA GLU A 760 -28.99 -24.04 11.68
C GLU A 760 -28.08 -24.80 12.65
N LYS A 761 -26.91 -25.24 12.16
CA LYS A 761 -25.93 -26.00 12.95
C LYS A 761 -25.14 -25.14 13.95
N ASN A 762 -25.07 -23.83 13.75
CA ASN A 762 -24.25 -22.93 14.57
C ASN A 762 -25.08 -21.83 15.26
N ASN A 763 -26.26 -22.15 15.82
CA ASN A 763 -27.08 -21.22 16.60
C ASN A 763 -27.43 -19.90 15.86
N ASN A 764 -27.73 -19.98 14.56
CA ASN A 764 -27.96 -18.84 13.65
C ASN A 764 -26.74 -17.93 13.40
N LYS A 765 -25.54 -18.33 13.83
CA LYS A 765 -24.27 -17.68 13.50
C LYS A 765 -23.66 -18.26 12.23
N ILE A 766 -22.72 -17.54 11.63
CA ILE A 766 -22.01 -17.97 10.43
C ILE A 766 -20.52 -18.07 10.73
N PRO A 767 -19.99 -19.28 11.01
CA PRO A 767 -18.58 -19.44 11.26
C PRO A 767 -17.81 -19.17 9.96
N THR A 768 -16.78 -18.33 10.04
CA THR A 768 -15.97 -17.97 8.87
C THR A 768 -15.11 -19.13 8.41
N PHE A 769 -14.51 -19.84 9.36
CA PHE A 769 -13.58 -20.94 9.10
C PHE A 769 -14.16 -22.26 9.57
N ILE A 770 -14.05 -23.26 8.71
CA ILE A 770 -14.53 -24.63 8.93
C ILE A 770 -13.33 -25.56 8.69
N TYR A 771 -13.24 -26.67 9.43
CA TYR A 771 -12.27 -27.72 9.14
C TYR A 771 -12.87 -29.11 9.38
N TYR A 772 -12.23 -30.13 8.81
CA TYR A 772 -12.79 -31.47 8.74
C TYR A 772 -11.86 -32.53 9.31
N ASP A 773 -12.38 -33.33 10.24
CA ASP A 773 -11.71 -34.52 10.74
C ASP A 773 -12.21 -35.77 9.99
N VAL A 774 -11.33 -36.39 9.23
CA VAL A 774 -11.63 -37.67 8.55
C VAL A 774 -11.54 -38.81 9.56
N LYS A 775 -12.70 -39.39 9.89
CA LYS A 775 -12.81 -40.50 10.86
C LYS A 775 -12.59 -41.87 10.21
N GLU A 776 -12.99 -42.01 8.95
CA GLU A 776 -12.81 -43.24 8.17
C GLU A 776 -12.42 -42.87 6.74
N TYR A 777 -11.42 -43.57 6.18
CA TYR A 777 -10.96 -43.41 4.81
C TYR A 777 -10.66 -44.76 4.17
N LYS A 778 -10.67 -44.80 2.83
CA LYS A 778 -10.17 -45.93 2.04
C LYS A 778 -8.81 -45.55 1.46
N GLU A 779 -7.87 -46.47 1.54
CA GLU A 779 -6.54 -46.33 0.93
C GLU A 779 -6.36 -47.43 -0.12
N ASN A 780 -6.00 -47.03 -1.34
CA ASN A 780 -5.71 -47.93 -2.45
C ASN A 780 -4.54 -47.37 -3.30
N GLU A 781 -4.18 -48.04 -4.39
CA GLU A 781 -3.13 -47.57 -5.32
C GLU A 781 -3.45 -46.19 -5.94
N GLU A 782 -4.72 -45.76 -5.91
CA GLU A 782 -5.17 -44.47 -6.43
C GLU A 782 -5.11 -43.34 -5.39
N GLY A 783 -4.79 -43.63 -4.12
CA GLY A 783 -4.62 -42.67 -3.02
C GLY A 783 -5.60 -42.88 -1.85
N ILE A 784 -5.77 -41.83 -1.05
CA ILE A 784 -6.66 -41.84 0.13
C ILE A 784 -7.98 -41.14 -0.19
N THR A 785 -9.11 -41.79 0.07
CA THR A 785 -10.46 -41.23 -0.12
C THR A 785 -11.22 -41.18 1.20
N PRO A 786 -11.65 -40.00 1.68
CA PRO A 786 -12.50 -39.87 2.86
C PRO A 786 -13.86 -40.58 2.67
N VAL A 787 -14.28 -41.36 3.68
CA VAL A 787 -15.57 -42.07 3.72
C VAL A 787 -16.50 -41.49 4.79
N LYS A 788 -15.93 -41.05 5.92
CA LYS A 788 -16.68 -40.44 7.02
C LYS A 788 -15.91 -39.26 7.58
N VAL A 789 -16.57 -38.12 7.66
CA VAL A 789 -15.96 -36.84 8.03
C VAL A 789 -16.82 -36.14 9.08
N GLU A 790 -16.17 -35.59 10.09
CA GLU A 790 -16.77 -34.73 11.10
C GLU A 790 -16.44 -33.28 10.78
N VAL A 791 -17.44 -32.40 10.84
CA VAL A 791 -17.28 -30.96 10.63
C VAL A 791 -17.02 -30.26 11.95
N ASN A 792 -16.03 -29.36 11.97
CA ASN A 792 -15.73 -28.51 13.10
C ASN A 792 -15.82 -27.04 12.69
N PHE A 793 -16.52 -26.24 13.50
CA PHE A 793 -16.62 -24.80 13.31
C PHE A 793 -15.66 -24.09 14.26
N LEU A 794 -14.90 -23.11 13.75
CA LEU A 794 -14.14 -22.22 14.60
C LEU A 794 -15.04 -21.15 15.24
N PRO A 795 -14.60 -20.50 16.34
CA PRO A 795 -15.26 -19.31 16.88
C PRO A 795 -15.49 -18.26 15.80
N ASP A 796 -16.46 -17.37 16.00
CA ASP A 796 -16.85 -16.41 14.97
C ASP A 796 -15.71 -15.42 14.64
N PHE A 797 -15.55 -15.09 13.36
CA PHE A 797 -14.66 -14.05 12.87
C PHE A 797 -15.48 -12.96 12.18
N LEU A 798 -15.00 -11.71 12.28
CA LEU A 798 -15.66 -10.56 11.65
C LEU A 798 -15.71 -10.68 10.12
N GLU A 799 -14.70 -11.34 9.53
CA GLU A 799 -14.52 -11.47 8.09
C GLU A 799 -15.71 -12.10 7.38
N GLY A 800 -16.21 -13.24 7.86
CA GLY A 800 -17.33 -13.94 7.21
C GLY A 800 -18.58 -13.07 7.14
N TYR A 801 -18.88 -12.32 8.20
CA TYR A 801 -20.01 -11.40 8.21
C TYR A 801 -19.79 -10.18 7.30
N ALA A 802 -18.59 -9.60 7.31
CA ALA A 802 -18.25 -8.48 6.44
C ALA A 802 -18.38 -8.87 4.95
N ARG A 803 -18.04 -10.10 4.58
CA ARG A 803 -18.21 -10.60 3.20
C ARG A 803 -19.66 -10.98 2.90
N TYR A 804 -20.39 -11.54 3.86
CA TYR A 804 -21.80 -11.88 3.67
C TYR A 804 -22.68 -10.65 3.41
N LEU A 805 -22.38 -9.53 4.09
CA LEU A 805 -23.04 -8.24 3.85
C LEU A 805 -22.82 -7.69 2.42
N LYS A 806 -21.93 -8.25 1.60
CA LYS A 806 -21.77 -7.87 0.19
C LYS A 806 -22.74 -8.58 -0.76
N THR A 807 -23.50 -9.56 -0.26
CA THR A 807 -24.50 -10.31 -1.05
C THR A 807 -25.87 -9.64 -1.00
N ASP A 808 -26.80 -10.06 -1.86
CA ASP A 808 -28.16 -9.51 -1.91
C ASP A 808 -29.01 -9.99 -0.70
N LEU A 809 -28.84 -9.33 0.45
CA LEU A 809 -29.55 -9.63 1.71
C LEU A 809 -30.83 -8.80 1.88
N SER A 810 -31.79 -9.33 2.65
CA SER A 810 -32.96 -8.56 3.12
C SER A 810 -32.59 -7.57 4.23
N GLU A 811 -33.36 -6.50 4.39
CA GLU A 811 -33.17 -5.52 5.47
C GLU A 811 -33.23 -6.15 6.88
N GLU A 812 -34.08 -7.14 7.07
CA GLU A 812 -34.16 -7.92 8.31
C GLU A 812 -32.85 -8.65 8.60
N GLU A 813 -32.28 -9.32 7.58
CA GLU A 813 -31.05 -10.08 7.73
C GLU A 813 -29.84 -9.17 7.98
N LYS A 814 -29.74 -8.03 7.29
CA LYS A 814 -28.68 -7.02 7.50
C LYS A 814 -28.68 -6.53 8.95
N THR A 815 -29.86 -6.15 9.45
CA THR A 815 -30.04 -5.68 10.83
C THR A 815 -29.73 -6.77 11.85
N LYS A 816 -30.10 -8.02 11.55
CA LYS A 816 -29.80 -9.18 12.40
C LYS A 816 -28.30 -9.43 12.48
N ILE A 817 -27.56 -9.37 11.37
CA ILE A 817 -26.10 -9.52 11.35
C ILE A 817 -25.43 -8.46 12.23
N TYR A 818 -25.82 -7.18 12.07
CA TYR A 818 -25.28 -6.10 12.90
C TYR A 818 -25.46 -6.39 14.40
N LYS A 819 -26.67 -6.80 14.82
CA LYS A 819 -26.96 -7.17 16.21
C LYS A 819 -26.14 -8.36 16.70
N ILE A 820 -26.03 -9.42 15.89
CA ILE A 820 -25.22 -10.61 16.23
C ILE A 820 -23.78 -10.21 16.54
N ILE A 821 -23.17 -9.34 15.72
CA ILE A 821 -21.79 -8.89 15.92
C ILE A 821 -21.68 -7.97 17.14
N ARG A 822 -22.63 -7.05 17.32
CA ARG A 822 -22.65 -6.11 18.45
C ARG A 822 -22.80 -6.81 19.80
N ASP A 823 -23.56 -7.91 19.83
CA ASP A 823 -23.82 -8.70 21.03
C ASP A 823 -22.75 -9.76 21.30
N SER A 824 -21.90 -10.09 20.32
CA SER A 824 -20.85 -11.10 20.45
C SER A 824 -19.57 -10.57 21.08
N ASP A 825 -18.65 -11.48 21.38
CA ASP A 825 -17.31 -11.14 21.87
C ASP A 825 -16.41 -10.58 20.78
N ILE A 826 -16.86 -10.46 19.52
CA ILE A 826 -16.15 -9.71 18.48
C ILE A 826 -16.14 -8.22 18.83
N TYR A 827 -17.25 -7.69 19.38
CA TYR A 827 -17.34 -6.28 19.75
C TYR A 827 -16.61 -6.02 21.07
N ASP A 828 -15.52 -5.26 20.99
CA ASP A 828 -14.76 -4.80 22.13
C ASP A 828 -15.55 -3.72 22.89
N LYS A 829 -16.18 -4.09 24.00
CA LYS A 829 -17.03 -3.18 24.79
C LYS A 829 -16.24 -2.03 25.43
N LYS A 830 -14.93 -2.21 25.70
CA LYS A 830 -14.08 -1.18 26.32
C LYS A 830 -13.71 -0.11 25.29
N LEU A 831 -13.31 -0.54 24.10
CA LEU A 831 -12.81 0.34 23.03
C LEU A 831 -13.92 0.79 22.07
N LYS A 832 -15.07 0.10 22.05
CA LYS A 832 -16.18 0.29 21.11
C LYS A 832 -15.76 0.07 19.65
N MET A 833 -15.04 -1.03 19.44
CA MET A 833 -14.40 -1.40 18.17
C MET A 833 -14.60 -2.91 17.91
N TYR A 834 -14.27 -3.38 16.72
CA TYR A 834 -14.51 -4.75 16.30
C TYR A 834 -13.19 -5.54 16.17
N LYS A 835 -13.07 -6.61 16.96
CA LYS A 835 -11.94 -7.53 16.90
C LYS A 835 -12.00 -8.41 15.65
N THR A 836 -10.90 -9.08 15.32
CA THR A 836 -10.87 -10.08 14.24
C THR A 836 -11.76 -11.29 14.53
N SER A 837 -11.81 -11.74 15.80
CA SER A 837 -12.53 -12.94 16.22
C SER A 837 -12.99 -12.89 17.68
N GLU A 838 -13.89 -13.82 18.01
CA GLU A 838 -14.10 -14.32 19.38
C GLU A 838 -12.84 -15.04 19.90
N SER A 839 -12.85 -15.46 21.16
CA SER A 839 -11.68 -16.07 21.79
C SER A 839 -11.24 -17.36 21.11
N LEU A 840 -9.94 -17.47 20.84
CA LEU A 840 -9.33 -18.67 20.25
C LEU A 840 -8.66 -19.56 21.30
N GLU A 841 -8.80 -19.29 22.60
CA GLU A 841 -8.02 -19.98 23.64
C GLU A 841 -8.27 -21.50 23.67
N GLU A 842 -9.51 -21.94 23.45
CA GLU A 842 -9.88 -23.37 23.44
C GLU A 842 -9.67 -24.05 22.07
N VAL A 843 -9.08 -23.33 21.10
CA VAL A 843 -8.81 -23.85 19.75
C VAL A 843 -7.42 -24.46 19.65
N THR A 844 -7.26 -25.50 18.85
CA THR A 844 -5.97 -26.17 18.59
C THR A 844 -4.93 -25.26 17.94
N PHE A 845 -3.65 -25.44 18.26
CA PHE A 845 -2.54 -24.77 17.56
C PHE A 845 -2.42 -25.16 16.08
N GLU A 846 -3.03 -26.29 15.67
CA GLU A 846 -3.01 -26.74 14.27
C GLU A 846 -3.68 -25.75 13.30
N ILE A 847 -4.48 -24.78 13.78
CA ILE A 847 -5.12 -23.78 12.90
C ILE A 847 -4.13 -22.75 12.32
N GLY A 848 -2.96 -22.59 12.94
CA GLY A 848 -1.92 -21.64 12.52
C GLY A 848 -1.54 -20.61 13.58
N ARG A 849 -0.74 -19.62 13.15
CA ARG A 849 -0.18 -18.57 14.02
C ARG A 849 -1.22 -17.76 14.79
N ALA A 850 -2.45 -17.68 14.29
CA ALA A 850 -3.56 -16.99 14.94
C ALA A 850 -3.83 -17.55 16.35
N ARG A 851 -3.63 -18.85 16.60
CA ARG A 851 -3.73 -19.41 17.95
C ARG A 851 -2.51 -19.11 18.81
N SER A 852 -1.33 -18.98 18.19
CA SER A 852 -0.04 -18.84 18.86
C SER A 852 0.25 -17.44 19.39
N PHE A 853 -0.29 -16.40 18.76
CA PHE A 853 -0.13 -15.04 19.26
C PHE A 853 -0.85 -14.84 20.59
N THR A 854 -0.43 -13.81 21.33
CA THR A 854 -1.18 -13.33 22.51
C THR A 854 -2.54 -12.78 22.04
N ALA A 855 -3.61 -13.03 22.80
CA ALA A 855 -4.91 -12.41 22.50
C ALA A 855 -4.79 -10.88 22.44
N GLY A 856 -5.54 -10.25 21.55
CA GLY A 856 -5.44 -8.80 21.32
C GLY A 856 -4.17 -8.35 20.61
N TRP A 857 -3.43 -9.24 19.94
CA TRP A 857 -2.17 -8.92 19.26
C TRP A 857 -2.10 -9.51 17.85
N LEU A 858 -1.56 -8.73 16.89
CA LEU A 858 -1.51 -9.10 15.47
C LEU A 858 -2.88 -9.58 14.98
N GLU A 859 -3.01 -10.69 14.27
CA GLU A 859 -4.30 -11.16 13.76
C GLU A 859 -5.20 -11.83 14.82
N ARG A 860 -4.68 -12.13 16.02
CA ARG A 860 -5.44 -12.83 17.08
C ARG A 860 -6.19 -11.84 17.96
N GLU A 861 -7.51 -11.84 17.84
CA GLU A 861 -8.43 -11.10 18.73
C GLU A 861 -8.07 -9.60 18.87
N SER A 862 -7.28 -9.04 17.96
CA SER A 862 -6.97 -7.61 17.93
C SER A 862 -8.01 -6.88 17.10
N ILE A 863 -8.01 -5.55 17.16
CA ILE A 863 -8.78 -4.73 16.22
C ILE A 863 -7.91 -4.55 14.98
N PHE A 864 -8.00 -5.48 14.04
CA PHE A 864 -7.26 -5.39 12.78
C PHE A 864 -8.00 -4.45 11.84
N MET A 865 -7.50 -3.21 11.76
CA MET A 865 -8.23 -2.07 11.21
C MET A 865 -8.72 -2.30 9.78
N HIS A 866 -7.95 -3.03 8.95
CA HIS A 866 -8.38 -3.31 7.57
C HIS A 866 -9.68 -4.13 7.52
N MET A 867 -9.87 -5.13 8.40
CA MET A 867 -11.10 -5.91 8.42
C MET A 867 -12.25 -5.13 9.07
N GLU A 868 -11.96 -4.37 10.14
CA GLU A 868 -12.95 -3.47 10.74
C GLU A 868 -13.47 -2.46 9.71
N PHE A 869 -12.59 -1.85 8.91
CA PHE A 869 -13.00 -0.90 7.87
C PHE A 869 -13.75 -1.56 6.72
N LYS A 870 -13.47 -2.82 6.37
CA LYS A 870 -14.31 -3.59 5.43
C LYS A 870 -15.73 -3.75 5.96
N TYR A 871 -15.87 -4.04 7.26
CA TYR A 871 -17.17 -4.16 7.91
C TYR A 871 -17.90 -2.81 7.96
N ILE A 872 -17.22 -1.73 8.38
CA ILE A 872 -17.79 -0.37 8.40
C ILE A 872 -18.19 0.11 7.00
N LEU A 873 -17.39 -0.20 5.97
CA LEU A 873 -17.75 0.05 4.58
C LEU A 873 -19.05 -0.68 4.20
N GLN A 874 -19.25 -1.91 4.67
CA GLN A 874 -20.51 -2.60 4.41
C GLN A 874 -21.69 -1.99 5.17
N LEU A 875 -21.51 -1.46 6.39
CA LEU A 875 -22.62 -0.79 7.10
C LEU A 875 -23.19 0.39 6.29
N ILE A 876 -22.32 1.23 5.73
CA ILE A 876 -22.77 2.35 4.90
C ILE A 876 -23.36 1.88 3.56
N LYS A 877 -22.74 0.90 2.87
CA LYS A 877 -23.29 0.33 1.62
C LYS A 877 -24.65 -0.35 1.82
N GLN A 878 -24.89 -0.91 3.00
CA GLN A 878 -26.11 -1.64 3.34
C GLN A 878 -27.21 -0.77 3.96
N GLY A 879 -27.02 0.55 4.03
CA GLY A 879 -28.05 1.48 4.51
C GLY A 879 -28.17 1.59 6.04
N LEU A 880 -27.27 0.96 6.80
CA LEU A 880 -27.19 1.02 8.27
C LEU A 880 -26.51 2.33 8.71
N TYR A 881 -27.05 3.46 8.27
CA TYR A 881 -26.41 4.77 8.39
C TYR A 881 -26.28 5.26 9.83
N SER A 882 -27.29 5.00 10.68
CA SER A 882 -27.27 5.45 12.07
C SER A 882 -26.18 4.72 12.85
N GLU A 883 -26.10 3.40 12.67
CA GLU A 883 -25.09 2.51 13.22
C GLU A 883 -23.70 2.89 12.73
N PHE A 884 -23.55 3.15 11.43
CA PHE A 884 -22.30 3.64 10.84
C PHE A 884 -21.83 4.94 11.51
N PHE A 885 -22.68 5.97 11.63
CA PHE A 885 -22.29 7.25 12.23
C PHE A 885 -22.00 7.16 13.73
N GLU A 886 -22.61 6.21 14.44
CA GLU A 886 -22.26 5.88 15.83
C GLU A 886 -20.84 5.28 15.92
N ASP A 887 -20.53 4.32 15.06
CA ASP A 887 -19.27 3.56 15.12
C ASP A 887 -18.06 4.39 14.67
N ILE A 888 -18.17 5.18 13.60
CA ILE A 888 -17.00 5.92 13.06
C ILE A 888 -16.37 6.88 14.06
N LYS A 889 -17.11 7.34 15.08
CA LYS A 889 -16.58 8.24 16.13
C LYS A 889 -15.57 7.55 17.05
N ASN A 890 -15.54 6.20 17.08
CA ASN A 890 -14.56 5.42 17.81
C ASN A 890 -13.57 4.70 16.87
N VAL A 891 -14.03 4.35 15.66
CA VAL A 891 -13.25 3.54 14.70
C VAL A 891 -12.24 4.35 13.87
N LEU A 892 -12.55 5.60 13.49
CA LEU A 892 -11.65 6.37 12.64
C LEU A 892 -10.55 7.05 13.47
N PRO A 893 -9.26 6.90 13.10
CA PRO A 893 -8.15 7.56 13.79
C PRO A 893 -8.39 9.04 14.09
N ALA A 894 -8.91 9.80 13.12
CA ALA A 894 -9.19 11.24 13.27
C ALA A 894 -10.11 11.62 14.44
N PHE A 895 -10.88 10.66 15.00
CA PHE A 895 -11.74 10.86 16.16
C PHE A 895 -11.20 10.20 17.45
N MET A 896 -10.12 9.42 17.37
CA MET A 896 -9.50 8.75 18.51
C MET A 896 -8.78 9.72 19.45
N ASN A 897 -8.55 9.27 20.68
CA ASN A 897 -7.67 9.97 21.61
C ASN A 897 -6.19 9.69 21.26
N PRO A 898 -5.38 10.71 20.89
CA PRO A 898 -3.98 10.50 20.50
C PRO A 898 -3.13 9.87 21.61
N GLU A 899 -3.44 10.11 22.89
CA GLU A 899 -2.67 9.52 23.99
C GLU A 899 -2.89 8.00 24.12
N VAL A 900 -4.09 7.53 23.79
CA VAL A 900 -4.44 6.11 23.78
C VAL A 900 -3.91 5.46 22.50
N TYR A 901 -4.14 6.09 21.36
CA TYR A 901 -3.69 5.59 20.06
C TYR A 901 -2.16 5.51 19.97
N GLY A 902 -1.46 6.43 20.64
CA GLY A 902 -0.02 6.37 20.88
C GLY A 902 0.86 6.77 19.69
N ARG A 903 0.26 7.33 18.64
CA ARG A 903 0.91 7.86 17.42
C ARG A 903 -0.02 8.87 16.74
N SER A 904 0.40 9.42 15.60
CA SER A 904 -0.41 10.39 14.84
C SER A 904 -1.79 9.85 14.49
N ILE A 905 -2.84 10.57 14.88
CA ILE A 905 -4.24 10.24 14.54
C ILE A 905 -4.61 10.56 13.07
N LEU A 906 -3.64 11.02 12.28
CA LEU A 906 -3.77 11.14 10.82
C LEU A 906 -3.31 9.87 10.10
N GLU A 907 -2.61 8.97 10.79
CA GLU A 907 -2.05 7.76 10.19
C GLU A 907 -2.82 6.51 10.63
N ASN A 908 -3.17 5.64 9.68
CA ASN A 908 -3.70 4.33 9.99
C ASN A 908 -2.65 3.43 10.65
N SER A 909 -3.11 2.42 11.37
CA SER A 909 -2.31 1.28 11.84
C SER A 909 -2.77 0.01 11.13
N SER A 910 -1.96 -1.05 11.13
CA SER A 910 -2.46 -2.36 10.70
C SER A 910 -3.44 -2.90 11.74
N PHE A 911 -3.09 -2.80 13.02
CA PHE A 911 -3.96 -3.22 14.11
C PHE A 911 -3.85 -2.31 15.34
N ILE A 912 -4.89 -2.36 16.15
CA ILE A 912 -4.96 -1.79 17.49
C ILE A 912 -5.03 -2.93 18.49
N ALA A 913 -4.24 -2.87 19.55
CA ALA A 913 -4.31 -3.88 20.61
C ALA A 913 -5.66 -3.76 21.34
N SER A 914 -6.45 -4.83 21.31
CA SER A 914 -7.78 -4.84 21.89
C SER A 914 -7.74 -4.99 23.41
N SER A 915 -8.89 -4.89 24.05
CA SER A 915 -9.05 -5.16 25.48
C SER A 915 -8.91 -6.63 25.87
N ALA A 916 -8.81 -7.54 24.90
CA ALA A 916 -8.48 -8.93 25.14
C ALA A 916 -6.99 -9.15 25.43
N ASN A 917 -6.13 -8.15 25.18
CA ASN A 917 -4.73 -8.24 25.53
C ASN A 917 -4.56 -8.33 27.07
N PRO A 918 -3.65 -9.18 27.58
CA PRO A 918 -3.40 -9.23 29.02
C PRO A 918 -2.66 -7.99 29.55
N ASP A 919 -2.00 -7.21 28.68
CA ASP A 919 -1.32 -5.98 29.07
C ASP A 919 -2.21 -4.75 28.87
N GLU A 920 -2.88 -4.31 29.94
CA GLU A 920 -3.78 -3.16 29.91
C GLU A 920 -3.14 -1.86 29.42
N ARG A 921 -1.81 -1.74 29.49
CA ARG A 921 -1.07 -0.55 29.08
C ARG A 921 -1.08 -0.32 27.57
N VAL A 922 -1.38 -1.36 26.78
CA VAL A 922 -1.43 -1.25 25.31
C VAL A 922 -2.84 -1.16 24.74
N HIS A 923 -3.89 -1.25 25.57
CA HIS A 923 -5.27 -1.27 25.08
C HIS A 923 -5.60 0.03 24.34
N GLY A 924 -6.02 -0.09 23.07
CA GLY A 924 -6.33 1.03 22.19
C GLY A 924 -5.12 1.62 21.46
N LYS A 925 -3.90 1.12 21.69
CA LYS A 925 -2.70 1.58 21.00
C LYS A 925 -2.60 0.99 19.60
N GLY A 926 -2.27 1.83 18.62
CA GLY A 926 -2.02 1.44 17.24
C GLY A 926 -0.60 0.90 17.02
N PHE A 927 -0.48 -0.07 16.11
CA PHE A 927 0.77 -0.73 15.72
C PHE A 927 0.89 -0.89 14.21
N VAL A 928 2.12 -0.78 13.72
CA VAL A 928 2.47 -0.98 12.30
C VAL A 928 1.81 0.08 11.40
N ALA A 929 2.44 1.24 11.28
CA ALA A 929 1.84 2.42 10.69
C ALA A 929 1.54 2.32 9.17
N ARG A 930 0.60 3.15 8.73
CA ARG A 930 0.34 3.61 7.36
C ARG A 930 -0.06 2.55 6.35
N LEU A 931 0.89 1.92 5.66
CA LEU A 931 0.71 1.14 4.41
C LEU A 931 -0.18 -0.12 4.55
N SER A 932 -1.45 0.10 4.85
CA SER A 932 -2.49 -0.87 5.16
C SER A 932 -3.62 -0.76 4.13
N GLY A 933 -4.35 -1.85 3.91
CA GLY A 933 -5.55 -1.86 3.07
C GLY A 933 -6.68 -0.99 3.64
N THR A 934 -6.58 -0.60 4.92
CA THR A 934 -7.49 0.35 5.57
C THR A 934 -7.68 1.64 4.76
N THR A 935 -6.62 2.12 4.09
CA THR A 935 -6.66 3.40 3.36
C THR A 935 -7.65 3.37 2.20
N VAL A 936 -7.69 2.29 1.41
CA VAL A 936 -8.63 2.20 0.27
C VAL A 936 -10.07 1.93 0.71
N GLU A 937 -10.26 1.26 1.84
CA GLU A 937 -11.60 1.14 2.44
C GLU A 937 -12.09 2.50 2.92
N MET A 938 -11.22 3.29 3.57
CA MET A 938 -11.57 4.66 3.97
C MET A 938 -11.85 5.58 2.77
N LEU A 939 -11.07 5.50 1.69
CA LEU A 939 -11.34 6.28 0.48
C LEU A 939 -12.68 5.91 -0.16
N ASN A 940 -13.09 4.64 -0.11
CA ASN A 940 -14.42 4.25 -0.59
C ASN A 940 -15.52 4.76 0.35
N ILE A 941 -15.34 4.64 1.68
CA ILE A 941 -16.25 5.25 2.66
C ILE A 941 -16.39 6.75 2.41
N TRP A 942 -15.28 7.46 2.21
CA TRP A 942 -15.27 8.89 1.90
C TRP A 942 -16.06 9.19 0.62
N LYS A 943 -15.82 8.47 -0.48
CA LYS A 943 -16.61 8.62 -1.71
C LYS A 943 -18.10 8.47 -1.41
N ILE A 944 -18.50 7.38 -0.76
CA ILE A 944 -19.92 7.09 -0.49
C ILE A 944 -20.54 8.17 0.41
N MET A 945 -19.83 8.62 1.45
CA MET A 945 -20.27 9.74 2.29
C MET A 945 -20.49 11.01 1.45
N MET A 946 -19.54 11.35 0.59
CA MET A 946 -19.54 12.63 -0.13
C MET A 946 -20.46 12.67 -1.34
N VAL A 947 -20.63 11.56 -2.06
CA VAL A 947 -21.33 11.54 -3.36
C VAL A 947 -22.37 10.43 -3.49
N GLY A 948 -22.33 9.41 -2.63
CA GLY A 948 -23.19 8.22 -2.70
C GLY A 948 -22.66 7.14 -3.65
N GLU A 949 -23.49 6.12 -3.88
CA GLU A 949 -23.24 5.03 -4.85
C GLU A 949 -24.09 5.21 -6.12
N ASN A 950 -23.63 4.65 -7.22
CA ASN A 950 -24.21 4.72 -8.56
C ASN A 950 -24.41 6.18 -9.01
N ILE A 951 -23.32 6.96 -8.94
CA ILE A 951 -23.35 8.40 -9.28
C ILE A 951 -23.71 8.65 -10.74
N PHE A 952 -23.42 7.68 -11.62
CA PHE A 952 -23.95 7.62 -12.98
C PHE A 952 -24.87 6.42 -13.14
N ARG A 953 -25.91 6.59 -13.96
CA ARG A 953 -26.85 5.53 -14.37
C ARG A 953 -27.11 5.63 -15.85
N TYR A 954 -27.41 4.52 -16.50
CA TYR A 954 -27.74 4.50 -17.91
C TYR A 954 -29.10 3.82 -18.13
N GLU A 955 -30.12 4.62 -18.40
CA GLU A 955 -31.49 4.15 -18.56
C GLU A 955 -32.08 4.68 -19.87
N ASN A 956 -32.75 3.80 -20.63
CA ASN A 956 -33.39 4.15 -21.91
C ASN A 956 -32.46 4.87 -22.92
N GLY A 957 -31.17 4.53 -22.90
CA GLY A 957 -30.17 5.13 -23.79
C GLY A 957 -29.64 6.50 -23.35
N ILE A 958 -30.01 6.97 -22.14
CA ILE A 958 -29.64 8.28 -21.62
C ILE A 958 -28.79 8.12 -20.36
N LEU A 959 -27.65 8.81 -20.31
CA LEU A 959 -26.81 8.91 -19.12
C LEU A 959 -27.43 9.88 -18.11
N GLU A 960 -27.60 9.43 -16.88
CA GLU A 960 -28.07 10.21 -15.74
C GLU A 960 -26.90 10.36 -14.75
N PHE A 961 -26.73 11.57 -14.21
CA PHE A 961 -25.86 11.89 -13.08
C PHE A 961 -26.71 12.30 -11.87
N LYS A 962 -26.45 11.68 -10.72
CA LYS A 962 -27.18 11.96 -9.49
C LYS A 962 -26.30 11.77 -8.26
N LEU A 963 -26.16 12.83 -7.47
CA LEU A 963 -25.51 12.76 -6.16
C LEU A 963 -26.51 12.26 -5.11
N SER A 964 -26.02 11.45 -4.17
CA SER A 964 -26.79 10.96 -3.01
C SER A 964 -25.88 10.91 -1.77
N PRO A 965 -25.39 12.07 -1.28
CA PRO A 965 -24.48 12.11 -0.14
C PRO A 965 -25.11 11.48 1.11
N ILE A 966 -24.26 10.85 1.93
CA ILE A 966 -24.62 10.23 3.20
C ILE A 966 -23.77 10.90 4.28
N LEU A 967 -24.32 11.98 4.83
CA LEU A 967 -23.67 12.89 5.77
C LEU A 967 -24.62 13.25 6.90
N SER A 968 -24.13 13.13 8.13
CA SER A 968 -24.76 13.72 9.30
C SER A 968 -24.51 15.25 9.30
N LYS A 969 -25.47 16.02 9.84
CA LYS A 969 -25.44 17.49 9.82
C LYS A 969 -24.21 18.09 10.51
N ASP A 970 -23.60 17.36 11.44
CA ASP A 970 -22.40 17.77 12.18
C ASP A 970 -21.14 17.86 11.31
N PHE A 971 -21.12 17.26 10.11
CA PHE A 971 -20.02 17.38 9.14
C PHE A 971 -20.02 18.70 8.38
N PHE A 972 -21.15 19.43 8.35
CA PHE A 972 -21.26 20.69 7.64
C PHE A 972 -20.66 21.83 8.49
N LYS A 973 -19.65 22.50 7.97
CA LYS A 973 -19.07 23.71 8.56
C LYS A 973 -19.86 24.92 8.06
N GLU A 974 -20.56 25.61 8.95
CA GLU A 974 -21.42 26.74 8.58
C GLU A 974 -22.41 26.39 7.44
N ASN A 975 -23.09 25.24 7.59
CA ASN A 975 -24.01 24.66 6.59
C ASN A 975 -23.35 24.29 5.24
N LYS A 976 -22.02 24.26 5.15
CA LYS A 976 -21.29 23.91 3.92
C LYS A 976 -20.33 22.75 4.11
N ILE A 977 -20.11 22.01 3.04
CA ILE A 977 -19.03 21.03 2.92
C ILE A 977 -18.53 21.08 1.49
N SER A 978 -17.21 20.99 1.30
CA SER A 978 -16.59 20.97 -0.01
C SER A 978 -15.69 19.76 -0.16
N THR A 979 -15.63 19.20 -1.36
CA THR A 979 -14.83 18.01 -1.68
C THR A 979 -14.44 17.97 -3.15
N THR A 980 -13.54 17.07 -3.53
CA THR A 980 -13.20 16.82 -4.93
C THR A 980 -14.01 15.63 -5.48
N LEU A 981 -14.76 15.88 -6.55
CA LEU A 981 -15.48 14.89 -7.35
C LEU A 981 -14.66 14.52 -8.58
N LEU A 982 -14.62 13.22 -8.93
CA LEU A 982 -13.90 12.69 -10.09
C LEU A 982 -12.44 13.18 -10.20
N GLY A 983 -11.80 13.36 -9.03
CA GLY A 983 -10.41 13.79 -8.86
C GLY A 983 -10.07 15.23 -9.27
N SER A 984 -10.99 15.99 -9.87
CA SER A 984 -10.66 17.34 -10.36
C SER A 984 -11.79 18.37 -10.26
N ILE A 985 -13.04 17.93 -10.09
CA ILE A 985 -14.20 18.82 -10.02
C ILE A 985 -14.40 19.26 -8.58
N SER A 986 -14.41 20.57 -8.34
CA SER A 986 -14.74 21.13 -7.02
C SER A 986 -16.24 20.97 -6.76
N LEU A 987 -16.62 20.20 -5.74
CA LEU A 987 -18.00 19.97 -5.34
C LEU A 987 -18.27 20.64 -4.00
N THR A 988 -19.28 21.50 -3.92
CA THR A 988 -19.71 22.15 -2.67
C THR A 988 -21.19 21.95 -2.43
N TYR A 989 -21.54 21.42 -1.27
CA TYR A 989 -22.92 21.35 -0.81
C TYR A 989 -23.25 22.52 0.12
N ILE A 990 -24.42 23.10 -0.06
CA ILE A 990 -25.02 24.14 0.79
C ILE A 990 -26.29 23.54 1.39
N ASN A 991 -26.27 23.30 2.71
CA ASN A 991 -27.32 22.63 3.46
C ASN A 991 -28.08 23.63 4.35
N ASP A 992 -28.86 24.49 3.71
CA ASP A 992 -29.60 25.56 4.40
C ASP A 992 -30.64 25.02 5.39
N SER A 993 -31.09 23.77 5.19
CA SER A 993 -32.02 23.10 6.10
C SER A 993 -31.40 22.58 7.39
N ASN A 994 -30.06 22.50 7.46
CA ASN A 994 -29.30 21.94 8.58
C ASN A 994 -29.80 20.53 9.01
N LYS A 995 -30.16 19.70 8.03
CA LYS A 995 -30.62 18.31 8.23
C LYS A 995 -29.51 17.32 7.87
N ASN A 996 -29.63 16.10 8.38
CA ASN A 996 -28.86 14.97 7.85
C ASN A 996 -29.29 14.73 6.39
N THR A 997 -28.41 14.16 5.57
CA THR A 997 -28.73 13.79 4.17
C THR A 997 -29.25 12.36 4.04
N PHE A 998 -29.43 11.67 5.17
CA PHE A 998 -30.00 10.33 5.28
C PHE A 998 -31.13 10.28 6.34
N GLY A 999 -31.92 9.21 6.34
CA GLY A 999 -33.09 9.03 7.21
C GLY A 999 -34.41 9.58 6.65
N GLU A 1000 -35.50 9.45 7.42
CA GLU A 1000 -36.86 9.84 7.00
C GLU A 1000 -37.00 11.36 6.78
N ASN A 1001 -36.39 12.17 7.65
CA ASN A 1001 -36.43 13.64 7.61
C ASN A 1001 -35.18 14.24 6.95
N ARG A 1002 -34.62 13.56 5.95
CA ARG A 1002 -33.38 13.99 5.30
C ARG A 1002 -33.53 15.27 4.49
N GLY A 1003 -32.45 16.04 4.41
CA GLY A 1003 -32.31 17.10 3.42
C GLY A 1003 -32.25 16.50 2.02
N VAL A 1004 -32.87 17.17 1.04
CA VAL A 1004 -32.95 16.68 -0.34
C VAL A 1004 -32.30 17.70 -1.28
N ILE A 1005 -31.58 17.20 -2.29
CA ILE A 1005 -31.01 18.05 -3.33
C ILE A 1005 -32.15 18.67 -4.14
N GLU A 1006 -32.20 20.00 -4.18
CA GLU A 1006 -33.19 20.78 -4.92
C GLU A 1006 -32.67 21.14 -6.32
N ARG A 1007 -31.42 21.61 -6.39
CA ARG A 1007 -30.82 22.15 -7.61
C ARG A 1007 -29.30 22.06 -7.63
N TYR A 1008 -28.74 22.13 -8.84
CA TYR A 1008 -27.32 22.19 -9.13
C TYR A 1008 -26.98 23.51 -9.83
N LYS A 1009 -25.82 24.08 -9.51
CA LYS A 1009 -25.14 25.11 -10.30
C LYS A 1009 -23.81 24.56 -10.80
N LEU A 1010 -23.61 24.51 -12.10
CA LEU A 1010 -22.41 24.02 -12.76
C LEU A 1010 -21.61 25.19 -13.33
N ILE A 1011 -20.30 25.17 -13.15
CA ILE A 1011 -19.35 26.11 -13.74
C ILE A 1011 -18.37 25.31 -14.60
N TYR A 1012 -18.36 25.57 -15.91
CA TYR A 1012 -17.50 24.90 -16.86
C TYR A 1012 -16.09 25.49 -16.88
N LYS A 1013 -15.13 24.75 -17.45
CA LYS A 1013 -13.74 25.20 -17.59
C LYS A 1013 -13.58 26.48 -18.44
N ASP A 1014 -14.52 26.76 -19.34
CA ASP A 1014 -14.61 28.00 -20.12
C ASP A 1014 -15.32 29.15 -19.37
N ASN A 1015 -15.66 28.92 -18.09
CA ASN A 1015 -16.43 29.80 -17.21
C ASN A 1015 -17.91 30.00 -17.60
N LYS A 1016 -18.47 29.14 -18.45
CA LYS A 1016 -19.93 29.09 -18.67
C LYS A 1016 -20.61 28.56 -17.42
N GLU A 1017 -21.68 29.22 -16.98
CA GLU A 1017 -22.51 28.79 -15.85
C GLU A 1017 -23.86 28.25 -16.32
N ILE A 1018 -24.32 27.15 -15.71
CA ILE A 1018 -25.64 26.56 -15.94
C ILE A 1018 -26.27 26.23 -14.58
N GLU A 1019 -27.58 26.47 -14.45
CA GLU A 1019 -28.37 26.11 -13.28
C GLU A 1019 -29.44 25.08 -13.66
N ILE A 1020 -29.61 24.06 -12.83
CA ILE A 1020 -30.50 22.92 -13.08
C ILE A 1020 -31.37 22.72 -11.83
N ASN A 1021 -32.66 23.05 -11.95
CA ASN A 1021 -33.67 22.88 -10.90
C ASN A 1021 -34.23 21.45 -10.91
N SER A 1022 -33.38 20.49 -10.58
CA SER A 1022 -33.69 19.06 -10.52
C SER A 1022 -32.73 18.39 -9.53
N ASN A 1023 -33.14 17.27 -8.95
CA ASN A 1023 -32.27 16.43 -8.11
C ASN A 1023 -31.33 15.51 -8.93
N LYS A 1024 -31.46 15.52 -10.27
CA LYS A 1024 -30.63 14.76 -11.21
C LYS A 1024 -30.36 15.53 -12.50
N ILE A 1025 -29.29 15.15 -13.21
CA ILE A 1025 -28.82 15.74 -14.46
C ILE A 1025 -28.79 14.64 -15.53
N ASN A 1026 -29.25 14.91 -16.76
CA ASN A 1026 -29.38 13.90 -17.82
C ASN A 1026 -28.67 14.32 -19.11
N GLY A 1027 -28.32 13.32 -19.94
CA GLY A 1027 -27.83 13.49 -21.30
C GLY A 1027 -26.45 14.15 -21.36
N SER A 1028 -26.26 15.06 -22.31
CA SER A 1028 -24.94 15.66 -22.59
C SER A 1028 -24.30 16.37 -21.39
N ILE A 1029 -25.10 16.93 -20.46
CA ILE A 1029 -24.56 17.58 -19.26
C ILE A 1029 -23.98 16.53 -18.29
N ALA A 1030 -24.60 15.35 -18.18
CA ALA A 1030 -24.03 14.26 -17.40
C ALA A 1030 -22.71 13.76 -18.03
N GLU A 1031 -22.65 13.69 -19.36
CA GLU A 1031 -21.42 13.37 -20.09
C GLU A 1031 -20.33 14.43 -19.86
N ASP A 1032 -20.67 15.72 -19.85
CA ASP A 1032 -19.73 16.81 -19.56
C ASP A 1032 -19.12 16.68 -18.16
N ILE A 1033 -19.93 16.31 -17.16
CA ILE A 1033 -19.46 16.05 -15.80
C ILE A 1033 -18.51 14.85 -15.80
N ARG A 1034 -18.92 13.71 -16.39
CA ARG A 1034 -18.10 12.49 -16.46
C ARG A 1034 -16.76 12.73 -17.16
N ASN A 1035 -16.76 13.54 -18.21
CA ASN A 1035 -15.57 13.86 -19.01
C ASN A 1035 -14.74 15.01 -18.42
N ASN A 1036 -15.01 15.43 -17.17
CA ASN A 1036 -14.31 16.52 -16.48
C ASN A 1036 -14.29 17.84 -17.29
N LEU A 1037 -15.36 18.16 -18.02
CA LEU A 1037 -15.52 19.47 -18.69
C LEU A 1037 -16.06 20.55 -17.73
N VAL A 1038 -16.72 20.11 -16.66
CA VAL A 1038 -17.15 20.94 -15.53
C VAL A 1038 -15.99 21.13 -14.56
N LYS A 1039 -15.86 22.35 -14.01
CA LYS A 1039 -14.82 22.73 -13.05
C LYS A 1039 -15.38 22.77 -11.62
N ASP A 1040 -16.54 23.39 -11.43
CA ASP A 1040 -17.18 23.54 -10.12
C ASP A 1040 -18.64 23.10 -10.17
N ILE A 1041 -19.10 22.40 -9.13
CA ILE A 1041 -20.49 22.01 -8.90
C ILE A 1041 -20.91 22.51 -7.52
N ILE A 1042 -21.95 23.34 -7.46
CA ILE A 1042 -22.58 23.79 -6.22
C ILE A 1042 -23.96 23.15 -6.13
N VAL A 1043 -24.23 22.46 -5.02
CA VAL A 1043 -25.44 21.70 -4.77
C VAL A 1043 -26.19 22.31 -3.60
N PHE A 1044 -27.49 22.52 -3.76
CA PHE A 1044 -28.35 23.12 -2.72
C PHE A 1044 -29.27 22.05 -2.12
N ILE A 1045 -29.27 21.93 -0.79
CA ILE A 1045 -30.02 20.95 -0.01
C ILE A 1045 -31.04 21.67 0.89
N ILE A 1046 -32.30 21.23 0.84
CA ILE A 1046 -33.47 21.78 1.57
C ILE A 1046 -34.14 20.80 2.53
#